data_AF-A0A1I4J655-F1
#
_entry.id   AF-A0A1I4J655-F1
#
_cell.length_a   1.000
_cell.length_b   1.000
_cell.length_c   1.000
_cell.angle_alpha   90.00
_cell.angle_beta   90.00
_cell.angle_gamma   90.00
#
_symmetry.space_group_name_H-M   'P 1'
#
loop_
_entity.id
_entity.type
_entity.pdbx_description
1 polymer ?
#
loop_
_entity_poly.entity_id
_entity_poly.type
_entity_poly.pdbx_seq_one_letter_code
_entity_poly.pdbx_strand_id
1 'polypeptide(L)'
;MSTSLAKRKIMNLTKDSFYRDIITLMVVSIVIGSLLATSISTAANSYFSKTLASLVGDYGEYDILIQSREEMKEDTATHIQKIIEEVFPGARMKEGPTITGKTSFFIAIPEENKTKQTYEELGKIFGGIPGGAGVGVLTEPRLTIRGVPEGARTMMMDVITQIDGVRFAFRDGSSIGVVLSSLDKSTMVTEEIKKVLKQYQVIEISFPVGSEPQNPIRMGESIGDAMKNQLKLEYAKNVSIDGKNDDMTYMVSTMMELKRFLAAYASQVTITPNGSTKLVKGDTIAFAGIGTALAPGNPVDKGNVIVQITAVHTDGKGEGTITQGDAALLTNNQGYRASNGVISDYVGTAAYQNPRQQLGTALTETTKIVDQIPGFAQDSQNLNKIATLTLDNYSNSIAAMEQTLTSLKTAGTTIQTATSGLANIDTRSVQDQIDSSSRSMGGLINTLQVLKLVDSSVGGTVDNLVASQKNLSTLKSGLAALDNVAADARQAKGSIDNIVANGNNTIGTLRAFDVEGTKKNMNSINTRLNQLGQLDTPLVSKQLQYLAVSVPNLKDEEITRSVSVLDKFIAGQAIPGERIQILTTSNISTDAVAPVVYSQVGHKNVSLYSTDLGIIEPNARGELYSVLNEVRAVLSGMTAIIVTILFLALDHTAIMTVIRCSRINKRQPARGWRGLLRSFTAIFTSAERIYGMVIGAILLTGIFILGKSGIPYLPWAAVPLVGALIGLIVACYTEKISPISGDEMMAGQSLGLSIDEIMREIVIPSGRPGLLQKLNQRKMKFK
;
A
#
# COMPACT_ATOMS: atom_id res chain seq x y z
N MET A 1 -22.08 35.44 -72.36
CA MET A 1 -21.22 35.34 -73.56
C MET A 1 -19.72 35.15 -73.24
N SER A 2 -19.34 34.67 -72.04
CA SER A 2 -17.92 34.52 -71.61
C SER A 2 -17.49 33.06 -71.37
N THR A 3 -18.44 32.10 -71.37
CA THR A 3 -18.18 30.68 -71.13
C THR A 3 -17.92 29.87 -72.40
N SER A 4 -18.27 30.36 -73.60
CA SER A 4 -18.00 29.67 -74.87
C SER A 4 -16.60 29.91 -75.42
N LEU A 5 -15.95 31.04 -75.10
CA LEU A 5 -14.58 31.35 -75.54
C LEU A 5 -13.52 30.57 -74.74
N ALA A 6 -13.77 30.27 -73.46
CA ALA A 6 -12.88 29.42 -72.66
C ALA A 6 -12.92 27.94 -73.11
N LYS A 7 -14.12 27.42 -73.39
CA LYS A 7 -14.32 26.04 -73.87
C LYS A 7 -13.70 25.82 -75.27
N ARG A 8 -13.77 26.83 -76.15
CA ARG A 8 -13.20 26.76 -77.51
C ARG A 8 -11.67 26.90 -77.54
N LYS A 9 -11.07 27.55 -76.55
CA LYS A 9 -9.60 27.66 -76.42
C LYS A 9 -8.98 26.39 -75.82
N ILE A 10 -9.66 25.75 -74.87
CA ILE A 10 -9.24 24.46 -74.30
C ILE A 10 -9.40 23.31 -75.31
N MET A 11 -10.42 23.37 -76.18
CA MET A 11 -10.69 22.34 -77.19
C MET A 11 -9.90 22.49 -78.51
N ASN A 12 -9.12 23.57 -78.67
CA ASN A 12 -8.18 23.74 -79.79
C ASN A 12 -6.72 23.41 -79.42
N LEU A 13 -6.39 23.22 -78.14
CA LEU A 13 -5.06 22.75 -77.68
C LEU A 13 -4.85 21.24 -77.86
N THR A 14 -5.92 20.49 -78.10
CA THR A 14 -5.87 19.02 -78.34
C THR A 14 -5.60 18.66 -79.82
N LYS A 15 -5.47 19.67 -80.70
CA LYS A 15 -5.12 19.53 -82.11
C LYS A 15 -3.61 19.64 -82.40
N ASP A 16 -2.80 20.12 -81.46
CA ASP A 16 -1.34 20.16 -81.62
C ASP A 16 -0.73 18.79 -81.29
N SER A 17 0.07 18.27 -82.23
CA SER A 17 0.66 16.93 -82.14
C SER A 17 1.70 16.88 -81.02
N PHE A 18 2.39 18.00 -80.79
CA PHE A 18 3.49 18.08 -79.84
C PHE A 18 3.06 18.11 -78.36
N TYR A 19 1.90 18.69 -78.02
CA TYR A 19 1.40 18.67 -76.63
C TYR A 19 1.12 17.25 -76.14
N ARG A 20 0.61 16.38 -77.04
CA ARG A 20 0.44 14.94 -76.76
C ARG A 20 1.78 14.25 -76.50
N ASP A 21 2.84 14.66 -77.19
CA ASP A 21 4.17 14.10 -76.98
C ASP A 21 4.75 14.51 -75.63
N ILE A 22 4.53 15.76 -75.18
CA ILE A 22 4.96 16.21 -73.83
C ILE A 22 4.24 15.44 -72.74
N ILE A 23 2.92 15.22 -72.86
CA ILE A 23 2.17 14.40 -71.89
C ILE A 23 2.65 12.95 -71.92
N THR A 24 2.86 12.38 -73.12
CA THR A 24 3.36 11.00 -73.26
C THR A 24 4.74 10.86 -72.63
N LEU A 25 5.65 11.81 -72.88
CA LEU A 25 6.95 11.87 -72.23
C LEU A 25 6.80 11.90 -70.72
N MET A 26 5.95 12.78 -70.17
CA MET A 26 5.75 12.91 -68.72
C MET A 26 5.27 11.59 -68.10
N VAL A 27 4.29 10.92 -68.71
CA VAL A 27 3.80 9.61 -68.23
C VAL A 27 4.90 8.56 -68.29
N VAL A 28 5.64 8.48 -69.41
CA VAL A 28 6.73 7.51 -69.58
C VAL A 28 7.87 7.78 -68.59
N SER A 29 8.26 9.04 -68.38
CA SER A 29 9.26 9.45 -67.39
C SER A 29 8.81 9.13 -65.97
N ILE A 30 7.53 9.33 -65.62
CA ILE A 30 7.02 8.95 -64.31
C ILE A 30 7.10 7.43 -64.11
N VAL A 31 6.67 6.64 -65.10
CA VAL A 31 6.70 5.17 -65.00
C VAL A 31 8.14 4.65 -64.89
N ILE A 32 9.04 5.09 -65.78
CA ILE A 32 10.46 4.69 -65.76
C ILE A 32 11.11 5.17 -64.46
N GLY A 33 10.83 6.40 -64.03
CA GLY A 33 11.40 6.97 -62.82
C GLY A 33 10.93 6.26 -61.56
N SER A 34 9.65 5.90 -61.47
CA SER A 34 9.14 5.09 -60.36
C SER A 34 9.78 3.70 -60.36
N LEU A 35 9.92 3.08 -61.53
CA LEU A 35 10.51 1.74 -61.63
C LEU A 35 11.99 1.76 -61.22
N LEU A 36 12.77 2.73 -61.69
CA LEU A 36 14.16 2.92 -61.27
C LEU A 36 14.29 3.20 -59.76
N ALA A 37 13.47 4.11 -59.22
CA ALA A 37 13.48 4.45 -57.80
C ALA A 37 13.14 3.25 -56.91
N THR A 38 12.15 2.45 -57.30
CA THR A 38 11.78 1.23 -56.58
C THR A 38 12.81 0.12 -56.76
N SER A 39 13.38 -0.06 -57.95
CA SER A 39 14.41 -1.08 -58.23
C SER A 39 15.70 -0.83 -57.45
N ILE A 40 16.23 0.39 -57.47
CA ILE A 40 17.48 0.72 -56.74
C ILE A 40 17.28 0.58 -55.23
N SER A 41 16.16 1.11 -54.71
CA SER A 41 15.81 0.99 -53.29
C SER A 41 15.63 -0.48 -52.85
N THR A 42 14.95 -1.29 -53.67
CA THR A 42 14.72 -2.72 -53.36
C THR A 42 16.00 -3.54 -53.50
N ALA A 43 16.87 -3.23 -54.46
CA ALA A 43 18.17 -3.87 -54.61
C ALA A 43 19.08 -3.59 -53.41
N ALA A 44 19.16 -2.32 -52.99
CA ALA A 44 19.92 -1.93 -51.80
C ALA A 44 19.35 -2.60 -50.53
N ASN A 45 18.03 -2.56 -50.35
CA ASN A 45 17.39 -3.25 -49.23
C ASN A 45 17.67 -4.75 -49.24
N SER A 46 17.54 -5.42 -50.39
CA SER A 46 17.82 -6.85 -50.51
C SER A 46 19.28 -7.18 -50.21
N TYR A 47 20.23 -6.34 -50.63
CA TYR A 47 21.64 -6.51 -50.29
C TYR A 47 21.85 -6.47 -48.77
N PHE A 48 21.37 -5.40 -48.10
CA PHE A 48 21.52 -5.26 -46.65
C PHE A 48 20.76 -6.34 -45.86
N SER A 49 19.52 -6.65 -46.25
CA SER A 49 18.73 -7.72 -45.62
C SER A 49 19.41 -9.07 -45.76
N LYS A 50 19.95 -9.43 -46.94
CA LYS A 50 20.66 -10.70 -47.13
C LYS A 50 21.95 -10.79 -46.30
N THR A 51 22.72 -9.70 -46.24
CA THR A 51 23.92 -9.66 -45.39
C THR A 51 23.55 -9.86 -43.91
N LEU A 52 22.50 -9.20 -43.44
CA LEU A 52 22.03 -9.33 -42.06
C LEU A 52 21.46 -10.73 -41.77
N ALA A 53 20.61 -11.25 -42.66
CA ALA A 53 20.00 -12.57 -42.56
C ALA A 53 21.03 -13.70 -42.59
N SER A 54 22.12 -13.53 -43.35
CA SER A 54 23.21 -14.52 -43.38
C SER A 54 23.92 -14.69 -42.04
N LEU A 55 23.95 -13.64 -41.21
CA LEU A 55 24.61 -13.64 -39.91
C LEU A 55 23.65 -14.07 -38.78
N VAL A 56 22.36 -13.73 -38.90
CA VAL A 56 21.44 -13.71 -37.75
C VAL A 56 20.06 -14.37 -38.01
N GLY A 57 19.74 -14.72 -39.26
CA GLY A 57 18.41 -15.15 -39.71
C GLY A 57 17.54 -13.99 -40.20
N ASP A 58 16.54 -14.28 -41.04
CA ASP A 58 15.55 -13.26 -41.45
C ASP A 58 14.74 -12.77 -40.24
N TYR A 59 14.27 -11.51 -40.28
CA TYR A 59 13.47 -10.92 -39.20
C TYR A 59 12.20 -11.73 -38.95
N GLY A 60 12.00 -12.18 -37.71
CA GLY A 60 10.87 -13.04 -37.34
C GLY A 60 10.89 -14.46 -37.91
N GLU A 61 12.00 -14.92 -38.53
CA GLU A 61 12.13 -16.29 -39.05
C GLU A 61 12.24 -17.33 -37.93
N TYR A 62 12.94 -16.98 -36.85
CA TYR A 62 13.22 -17.86 -35.72
C TYR A 62 12.64 -17.30 -34.42
N ASP A 63 12.15 -18.19 -33.58
CA ASP A 63 11.43 -17.86 -32.35
C ASP A 63 12.24 -18.18 -31.09
N ILE A 64 13.17 -19.14 -31.17
CA ILE A 64 13.98 -19.60 -30.03
C ILE A 64 15.46 -19.66 -30.45
N LEU A 65 16.32 -19.24 -29.54
CA LEU A 65 17.76 -19.41 -29.58
C LEU A 65 18.19 -20.35 -28.46
N ILE A 66 18.87 -21.44 -28.79
CA ILE A 66 19.50 -22.34 -27.82
C ILE A 66 21.02 -22.27 -28.01
N GLN A 67 21.75 -22.02 -26.92
CA GLN A 67 23.22 -21.97 -26.97
C GLN A 67 23.81 -23.14 -26.21
N SER A 68 24.55 -24.03 -26.87
CA SER A 68 25.26 -25.13 -26.23
C SER A 68 26.77 -25.00 -26.42
N ARG A 69 27.55 -25.72 -25.60
CA ARG A 69 29.01 -25.77 -25.73
C ARG A 69 29.37 -26.50 -27.02
N GLU A 70 30.40 -26.04 -27.71
CA GLU A 70 30.84 -26.60 -28.99
C GLU A 70 31.12 -28.11 -28.91
N GLU A 71 31.70 -28.58 -27.81
CA GLU A 71 31.94 -30.01 -27.56
C GLU A 71 30.67 -30.88 -27.45
N MET A 72 29.51 -30.28 -27.16
CA MET A 72 28.22 -30.97 -27.00
C MET A 72 27.26 -30.70 -28.17
N LYS A 73 27.78 -30.15 -29.27
CA LYS A 73 26.99 -29.69 -30.41
C LYS A 73 26.13 -30.80 -31.03
N GLU A 74 26.73 -31.95 -31.35
CA GLU A 74 26.04 -33.06 -32.05
C GLU A 74 24.96 -33.70 -31.17
N ASP A 75 25.26 -33.93 -29.89
CA ASP A 75 24.32 -34.47 -28.91
C ASP A 75 23.16 -33.49 -28.66
N THR A 76 23.45 -32.18 -28.62
CA THR A 76 22.44 -31.14 -28.48
C THR A 76 21.52 -31.08 -29.70
N ALA A 77 22.08 -31.07 -30.91
CA ALA A 77 21.30 -31.03 -32.14
C ALA A 77 20.33 -32.21 -32.24
N THR A 78 20.79 -33.42 -31.88
CA THR A 78 19.98 -34.64 -31.88
C THR A 78 18.81 -34.56 -30.88
N HIS A 79 19.07 -34.08 -29.66
CA HIS A 79 18.02 -33.90 -28.67
C HIS A 79 17.02 -32.78 -29.04
N ILE A 80 17.49 -31.66 -29.58
CA ILE A 80 16.61 -30.58 -30.04
C ILE A 80 15.71 -31.10 -31.16
N GLN A 81 16.24 -31.86 -32.12
CA GLN A 81 15.47 -32.43 -33.21
C GLN A 81 14.35 -33.35 -32.68
N LYS A 82 14.67 -34.20 -31.69
CA LYS A 82 13.67 -35.07 -31.04
C LYS A 82 12.57 -34.26 -30.34
N ILE A 83 12.94 -33.21 -29.60
CA ILE A 83 11.97 -32.34 -28.92
C ILE A 83 11.08 -31.62 -29.95
N ILE A 84 11.65 -31.13 -31.05
CA ILE A 84 10.90 -30.49 -32.14
C ILE A 84 9.91 -31.47 -32.76
N GLU A 85 10.30 -32.71 -33.06
CA GLU A 85 9.42 -33.71 -33.66
C GLU A 85 8.27 -34.13 -32.72
N GLU A 86 8.54 -34.22 -31.41
CA GLU A 86 7.55 -34.65 -30.41
C GLU A 86 6.60 -33.51 -29.97
N VAL A 87 7.13 -32.29 -29.77
CA VAL A 87 6.40 -31.18 -29.14
C VAL A 87 5.96 -30.12 -30.15
N PHE A 88 6.73 -29.89 -31.22
CA PHE A 88 6.49 -28.85 -32.22
C PHE A 88 6.49 -29.41 -33.66
N PRO A 89 5.53 -30.28 -34.02
CA PRO A 89 5.51 -30.90 -35.33
C PRO A 89 5.50 -29.84 -36.44
N GLY A 90 6.53 -29.87 -37.31
CA GLY A 90 6.73 -28.87 -38.37
C GLY A 90 7.63 -27.69 -38.01
N ALA A 91 8.19 -27.63 -36.79
CA ALA A 91 9.24 -26.67 -36.46
C ALA A 91 10.53 -26.97 -37.25
N ARG A 92 11.31 -25.92 -37.51
CA ARG A 92 12.57 -26.00 -38.26
C ARG A 92 13.72 -25.54 -37.39
N MET A 93 14.81 -26.30 -37.39
CA MET A 93 16.05 -25.93 -36.71
C MET A 93 17.12 -25.54 -37.73
N LYS A 94 17.91 -24.53 -37.41
CA LYS A 94 19.13 -24.15 -38.13
C LYS A 94 20.29 -23.98 -37.15
N GLU A 95 21.42 -24.60 -37.47
CA GLU A 95 22.68 -24.37 -36.77
C GLU A 95 23.27 -23.01 -37.18
N GLY A 96 23.58 -22.18 -36.19
CA GLY A 96 24.22 -20.88 -36.31
C GLY A 96 25.74 -20.93 -36.07
N PRO A 97 26.43 -19.79 -36.17
CA PRO A 97 27.87 -19.72 -35.96
C PRO A 97 28.27 -20.02 -34.51
N THR A 98 29.41 -20.67 -34.32
CA THR A 98 30.04 -20.83 -33.01
C THR A 98 30.76 -19.54 -32.61
N ILE A 99 30.41 -19.00 -31.45
CA ILE A 99 31.02 -17.78 -30.89
C ILE A 99 31.56 -18.11 -29.51
N THR A 100 32.86 -17.92 -29.29
CA THR A 100 33.51 -18.12 -27.99
C THR A 100 33.24 -19.51 -27.39
N GLY A 101 33.33 -20.57 -28.20
CA GLY A 101 33.12 -21.96 -27.78
C GLY A 101 31.66 -22.33 -27.50
N LYS A 102 30.68 -21.50 -27.89
CA LYS A 102 29.25 -21.81 -27.84
C LYS A 102 28.63 -21.81 -29.24
N THR A 103 27.96 -22.90 -29.60
CA THR A 103 27.20 -23.02 -30.83
C THR A 103 25.77 -22.57 -30.60
N SER A 104 25.26 -21.74 -31.51
CA SER A 104 23.86 -21.26 -31.48
C SER A 104 22.97 -22.16 -32.35
N PHE A 105 21.82 -22.56 -31.85
CA PHE A 105 20.77 -23.24 -32.60
C PHE A 105 19.53 -22.35 -32.65
N PHE A 106 19.05 -22.06 -33.85
CA PHE A 106 17.87 -21.25 -34.09
C PHE A 106 16.69 -22.15 -34.44
N ILE A 107 15.56 -21.96 -33.77
CA ILE A 107 14.37 -22.79 -33.95
C ILE A 107 13.19 -21.90 -34.34
N ALA A 108 12.52 -22.24 -35.43
CA ALA A 108 11.31 -21.62 -35.93
C ALA A 108 10.11 -22.49 -35.55
N ILE A 109 9.14 -21.92 -34.82
CA ILE A 109 7.97 -22.65 -34.33
C ILE A 109 6.77 -22.38 -35.28
N PRO A 110 5.91 -23.38 -35.55
CA PRO A 110 4.63 -23.15 -36.25
C PRO A 110 3.74 -22.14 -35.52
N GLU A 111 2.97 -21.32 -36.26
CA GLU A 111 2.10 -20.28 -35.68
C GLU A 111 1.08 -20.85 -34.68
N GLU A 112 0.58 -22.06 -34.89
CA GLU A 112 -0.38 -22.73 -33.98
C GLU A 112 0.18 -22.96 -32.57
N ASN A 113 1.50 -23.14 -32.45
CA ASN A 113 2.18 -23.34 -31.18
C ASN A 113 2.73 -22.03 -30.59
N LYS A 114 2.53 -20.87 -31.24
CA LYS A 114 2.98 -19.58 -30.72
C LYS A 114 2.00 -19.01 -29.70
N THR A 115 1.94 -19.65 -28.52
CA THR A 115 1.02 -19.29 -27.44
C THR A 115 1.75 -18.86 -26.17
N LYS A 116 1.08 -18.10 -25.29
CA LYS A 116 1.62 -17.72 -23.96
C LYS A 116 2.13 -18.95 -23.17
N GLN A 117 1.34 -20.02 -23.15
CA GLN A 117 1.66 -21.23 -22.39
C GLN A 117 2.94 -21.89 -22.91
N THR A 118 3.06 -22.03 -24.23
CA THR A 118 4.26 -22.60 -24.86
C THR A 118 5.51 -21.82 -24.49
N TYR A 119 5.44 -20.48 -24.49
CA TYR A 119 6.58 -19.61 -24.20
C TYR A 119 6.98 -19.65 -22.72
N GLU A 120 6.01 -19.72 -21.80
CA GLU A 120 6.28 -19.89 -20.36
C GLU A 120 6.87 -21.28 -20.03
N GLU A 121 6.62 -22.30 -20.88
CA GLU A 121 7.09 -23.67 -20.68
C GLU A 121 8.40 -24.01 -21.43
N LEU A 122 8.98 -23.10 -22.21
CA LEU A 122 10.19 -23.36 -23.01
C LEU A 122 11.35 -23.90 -22.17
N GLY A 123 11.55 -23.37 -20.96
CA GLY A 123 12.60 -23.84 -20.05
C GLY A 123 12.37 -25.28 -19.57
N LYS A 124 11.11 -25.73 -19.47
CA LYS A 124 10.76 -27.12 -19.14
C LYS A 124 10.93 -28.02 -20.37
N ILE A 125 10.44 -27.57 -21.52
CA ILE A 125 10.47 -28.30 -22.80
C ILE A 125 11.92 -28.62 -23.20
N PHE A 126 12.82 -27.64 -23.09
CA PHE A 126 14.22 -27.77 -23.46
C PHE A 126 15.17 -28.00 -22.27
N GLY A 127 14.63 -28.24 -21.06
CA GLY A 127 15.43 -28.44 -19.85
C GLY A 127 16.30 -29.70 -19.86
N GLY A 128 16.00 -30.67 -20.74
CA GLY A 128 16.76 -31.91 -20.90
C GLY A 128 17.96 -31.83 -21.83
N ILE A 129 18.29 -30.65 -22.39
CA ILE A 129 19.39 -30.52 -23.35
C ILE A 129 20.76 -30.64 -22.65
N PRO A 130 21.68 -31.48 -23.17
CA PRO A 130 23.04 -31.63 -22.66
C PRO A 130 23.83 -30.30 -22.65
N GLY A 131 24.72 -30.13 -21.66
CA GLY A 131 25.66 -29.00 -21.62
C GLY A 131 25.11 -27.70 -21.03
N GLY A 132 23.91 -27.71 -20.44
CA GLY A 132 23.31 -26.56 -19.77
C GLY A 132 22.90 -25.45 -20.75
N ALA A 133 22.38 -25.85 -21.91
CA ALA A 133 22.08 -24.93 -22.98
C ALA A 133 20.98 -23.93 -22.56
N GLY A 134 21.34 -22.64 -22.55
CA GLY A 134 20.39 -21.58 -22.21
C GLY A 134 19.37 -21.41 -23.34
N VAL A 135 18.09 -21.37 -22.99
CA VAL A 135 16.98 -21.12 -23.93
C VAL A 135 16.64 -19.64 -23.87
N GLY A 136 16.77 -18.95 -25.00
CA GLY A 136 16.39 -17.55 -25.16
C GLY A 136 15.25 -17.41 -26.15
N VAL A 137 14.30 -16.52 -25.88
CA VAL A 137 13.23 -16.19 -26.81
C VAL A 137 13.71 -15.17 -27.83
N LEU A 138 13.62 -15.49 -29.12
CA LEU A 138 14.01 -14.64 -30.23
C LEU A 138 12.83 -14.04 -31.00
N THR A 139 11.60 -14.49 -30.72
CA THR A 139 10.40 -14.07 -31.45
C THR A 139 10.30 -12.56 -31.62
N GLU A 140 10.03 -12.15 -32.85
CA GLU A 140 9.90 -10.77 -33.29
C GLU A 140 8.53 -10.60 -34.00
N PRO A 141 7.88 -9.43 -33.90
CA PRO A 141 8.28 -8.24 -33.14
C PRO A 141 7.96 -8.37 -31.63
N ARG A 142 8.95 -8.11 -30.77
CA ARG A 142 8.81 -8.15 -29.29
C ARG A 142 9.26 -6.88 -28.60
N LEU A 143 8.62 -6.59 -27.47
CA LEU A 143 9.08 -5.65 -26.45
C LEU A 143 9.42 -6.43 -25.17
N THR A 144 10.31 -5.87 -24.35
CA THR A 144 10.70 -6.45 -23.07
C THR A 144 10.55 -5.43 -21.98
N ILE A 145 9.92 -5.81 -20.87
CA ILE A 145 9.72 -4.96 -19.70
C ILE A 145 10.48 -5.57 -18.54
N ARG A 146 11.46 -4.83 -18.03
CA ARG A 146 12.33 -5.26 -16.92
C ARG A 146 11.94 -4.53 -15.63
N GLY A 147 12.32 -5.07 -14.49
CA GLY A 147 12.13 -4.39 -13.20
C GLY A 147 10.70 -4.42 -12.65
N VAL A 148 9.83 -5.28 -13.19
CA VAL A 148 8.50 -5.53 -12.61
C VAL A 148 8.66 -6.57 -11.48
N PRO A 149 8.24 -6.26 -10.24
CA PRO A 149 8.25 -7.21 -9.12
C PRO A 149 7.50 -8.50 -9.46
N GLU A 150 7.97 -9.64 -8.95
CA GLU A 150 7.39 -10.97 -9.23
C GLU A 150 5.86 -10.99 -9.00
N GLY A 151 5.39 -10.46 -7.87
CA GLY A 151 3.96 -10.41 -7.54
C GLY A 151 3.11 -9.51 -8.44
N ALA A 152 3.73 -8.54 -9.11
CA ALA A 152 3.04 -7.63 -10.03
C ALA A 152 3.00 -8.15 -11.47
N ARG A 153 3.82 -9.15 -11.84
CA ARG A 153 3.97 -9.57 -13.24
C ARG A 153 2.69 -10.09 -13.87
N THR A 154 1.93 -10.92 -13.15
CA THR A 154 0.68 -11.48 -13.68
C THR A 154 -0.32 -10.38 -13.98
N MET A 155 -0.55 -9.48 -13.02
CA MET A 155 -1.41 -8.31 -13.21
C MET A 155 -0.96 -7.49 -14.43
N MET A 156 0.34 -7.19 -14.53
CA MET A 156 0.87 -6.41 -15.65
C MET A 156 0.71 -7.11 -16.99
N MET A 157 0.99 -8.41 -17.07
CA MET A 157 0.77 -9.18 -18.30
C MET A 157 -0.69 -9.14 -18.74
N ASP A 158 -1.63 -9.26 -17.82
CA ASP A 158 -3.06 -9.25 -18.12
C ASP A 158 -3.52 -7.87 -18.65
N VAL A 159 -3.04 -6.79 -18.02
CA VAL A 159 -3.31 -5.41 -18.49
C VAL A 159 -2.67 -5.17 -19.86
N ILE A 160 -1.42 -5.57 -20.07
CA ILE A 160 -0.70 -5.35 -21.34
C ILE A 160 -1.32 -6.15 -22.48
N THR A 161 -1.82 -7.36 -22.20
CA THR A 161 -2.45 -8.22 -23.23
C THR A 161 -3.75 -7.60 -23.78
N GLN A 162 -4.38 -6.67 -23.05
CA GLN A 162 -5.58 -5.98 -23.51
C GLN A 162 -5.30 -4.79 -24.46
N ILE A 163 -4.03 -4.40 -24.65
CA ILE A 163 -3.64 -3.29 -25.52
C ILE A 163 -3.75 -3.71 -27.00
N ASP A 164 -4.38 -2.88 -27.84
CA ASP A 164 -4.47 -3.12 -29.29
C ASP A 164 -3.07 -3.25 -29.93
N GLY A 165 -2.84 -4.32 -30.68
CA GLY A 165 -1.55 -4.64 -31.30
C GLY A 165 -0.64 -5.55 -30.47
N VAL A 166 -1.06 -5.98 -29.27
CA VAL A 166 -0.40 -7.04 -28.49
C VAL A 166 -1.03 -8.39 -28.83
N ARG A 167 -0.21 -9.39 -29.16
CA ARG A 167 -0.67 -10.77 -29.39
C ARG A 167 -0.81 -11.54 -28.07
N PHE A 168 0.24 -11.49 -27.25
CA PHE A 168 0.24 -11.99 -25.86
C PHE A 168 1.45 -11.44 -25.09
N ALA A 169 1.32 -11.36 -23.78
CA ALA A 169 2.43 -11.16 -22.86
C ALA A 169 2.73 -12.47 -22.09
N PHE A 170 4.01 -12.74 -21.86
CA PHE A 170 4.48 -13.95 -21.20
C PHE A 170 5.66 -13.64 -20.27
N ARG A 171 5.96 -14.57 -19.37
CA ARG A 171 7.11 -14.47 -18.45
C ARG A 171 8.41 -14.84 -19.17
N ASP A 172 9.32 -13.88 -19.30
CA ASP A 172 10.65 -14.07 -19.89
C ASP A 172 11.72 -13.93 -18.80
N GLY A 173 11.94 -15.01 -18.04
CA GLY A 173 12.81 -15.00 -16.87
C GLY A 173 12.35 -13.98 -15.83
N SER A 174 13.19 -12.99 -15.52
CA SER A 174 12.89 -11.88 -14.60
C SER A 174 12.16 -10.70 -15.25
N SER A 175 11.81 -10.83 -16.52
CA SER A 175 11.21 -9.78 -17.35
C SER A 175 9.87 -10.23 -17.91
N ILE A 176 9.11 -9.29 -18.46
CA ILE A 176 7.89 -9.58 -19.21
C ILE A 176 8.22 -9.44 -20.70
N GLY A 177 8.04 -10.52 -21.45
CA GLY A 177 8.10 -10.50 -22.91
C GLY A 177 6.72 -10.17 -23.47
N VAL A 178 6.65 -9.19 -24.38
CA VAL A 178 5.40 -8.78 -25.02
C VAL A 178 5.55 -9.00 -26.51
N VAL A 179 4.81 -9.95 -27.08
CA VAL A 179 4.82 -10.21 -28.52
C VAL A 179 3.76 -9.34 -29.20
N LEU A 180 4.18 -8.61 -30.22
CA LEU A 180 3.34 -7.67 -30.97
C LEU A 180 2.76 -8.35 -32.21
N SER A 181 1.62 -7.86 -32.68
CA SER A 181 1.00 -8.34 -33.92
C SER A 181 1.78 -7.92 -35.17
N SER A 182 2.44 -6.76 -35.14
CA SER A 182 3.29 -6.26 -36.23
C SER A 182 4.27 -5.20 -35.75
N LEU A 183 5.32 -4.95 -36.54
CA LEU A 183 6.33 -3.94 -36.22
C LEU A 183 5.75 -2.52 -36.20
N ASP A 184 4.78 -2.22 -37.07
CA ASP A 184 4.14 -0.90 -37.18
C ASP A 184 3.35 -0.50 -35.91
N LYS A 185 2.90 -1.48 -35.13
CA LYS A 185 2.19 -1.27 -33.86
C LYS A 185 3.14 -1.00 -32.69
N SER A 186 4.45 -1.22 -32.85
CA SER A 186 5.46 -1.13 -31.79
C SER A 186 5.47 0.22 -31.08
N THR A 187 5.45 1.34 -31.81
CA THR A 187 5.47 2.68 -31.21
C THR A 187 4.21 2.96 -30.40
N MET A 188 3.04 2.60 -30.94
CA MET A 188 1.76 2.81 -30.28
C MET A 188 1.65 1.97 -29.00
N VAL A 189 1.98 0.68 -29.08
CA VAL A 189 1.99 -0.23 -27.92
C VAL A 189 3.01 0.22 -26.87
N THR A 190 4.21 0.66 -27.29
CA THR A 190 5.25 1.17 -26.38
C THR A 190 4.74 2.36 -25.56
N GLU A 191 4.08 3.33 -26.20
CA GLU A 191 3.54 4.50 -25.50
C GLU A 191 2.36 4.15 -24.57
N GLU A 192 1.48 3.23 -24.97
CA GLU A 192 0.41 2.75 -24.09
C GLU A 192 0.96 1.98 -22.87
N ILE A 193 1.95 1.11 -23.06
CA ILE A 193 2.64 0.42 -21.95
C ILE A 193 3.29 1.46 -21.03
N LYS A 194 3.99 2.47 -21.55
CA LYS A 194 4.58 3.54 -20.72
C LYS A 194 3.53 4.26 -19.88
N LYS A 195 2.33 4.52 -20.41
CA LYS A 195 1.25 5.15 -19.66
C LYS A 195 0.77 4.25 -18.52
N VAL A 196 0.60 2.95 -18.78
CA VAL A 196 0.20 1.97 -17.76
C VAL A 196 1.25 1.89 -16.66
N LEU A 197 2.53 1.73 -17.00
CA LEU A 197 3.61 1.64 -16.01
C LEU A 197 3.70 2.90 -15.13
N LYS A 198 3.48 4.09 -15.69
CA LYS A 198 3.45 5.37 -14.95
C LYS A 198 2.29 5.54 -13.96
N GLN A 199 1.23 4.72 -14.06
CA GLN A 199 0.12 4.78 -13.10
C GLN A 199 0.49 4.15 -11.75
N TYR A 200 1.56 3.35 -11.72
CA TYR A 200 1.96 2.57 -10.57
C TYR A 200 3.40 2.89 -10.18
N GLN A 201 3.70 2.70 -8.91
CA GLN A 201 5.05 2.77 -8.37
C GLN A 201 5.24 1.64 -7.35
N VAL A 202 6.48 1.25 -7.11
CA VAL A 202 6.85 0.24 -6.13
C VAL A 202 7.51 0.95 -4.95
N ILE A 203 7.02 0.68 -3.74
CA ILE A 203 7.67 1.06 -2.49
C ILE A 203 8.41 -0.17 -1.96
N GLU A 204 9.73 -0.08 -1.89
CA GLU A 204 10.58 -1.11 -1.33
C GLU A 204 10.96 -0.75 0.11
N ILE A 205 10.73 -1.71 1.01
CA ILE A 205 11.01 -1.64 2.44
C ILE A 205 12.12 -2.64 2.71
N SER A 206 13.31 -2.13 3.02
CA SER A 206 14.49 -2.95 3.30
C SER A 206 14.79 -2.97 4.79
N PHE A 207 15.03 -4.18 5.31
CA PHE A 207 15.35 -4.42 6.71
C PHE A 207 16.85 -4.64 6.89
N PRO A 208 17.50 -3.98 7.86
CA PRO A 208 18.85 -4.32 8.26
C PRO A 208 18.91 -5.75 8.82
N VAL A 209 20.06 -6.40 8.68
CA VAL A 209 20.28 -7.77 9.16
C VAL A 209 19.93 -7.88 10.65
N GLY A 210 19.05 -8.83 11.00
CA GLY A 210 18.58 -9.06 12.36
C GLY A 210 17.36 -8.22 12.77
N SER A 211 16.85 -7.37 11.88
CA SER A 211 15.59 -6.64 12.05
C SER A 211 14.51 -7.13 11.08
N GLU A 212 14.71 -8.26 10.41
CA GLU A 212 13.73 -8.81 9.48
C GLU A 212 12.45 -9.23 10.22
N PRO A 213 11.26 -9.00 9.63
CA PRO A 213 10.03 -9.49 10.21
C PRO A 213 10.01 -11.02 10.21
N GLN A 214 9.51 -11.62 11.30
CA GLN A 214 9.36 -13.07 11.39
C GLN A 214 8.45 -13.67 10.31
N ASN A 215 7.51 -12.87 9.78
CA ASN A 215 6.67 -13.23 8.64
C ASN A 215 6.58 -12.04 7.66
N PRO A 216 7.49 -11.93 6.68
CA PRO A 216 7.52 -10.83 5.71
C PRO A 216 6.27 -10.77 4.83
N ILE A 217 5.63 -11.91 4.57
CA ILE A 217 4.44 -12.00 3.71
C ILE A 217 3.26 -11.28 4.36
N ARG A 218 2.93 -11.68 5.60
CA ARG A 218 1.85 -11.03 6.38
C ARG A 218 2.16 -9.59 6.72
N MET A 219 3.43 -9.27 7.02
CA MET A 219 3.84 -7.90 7.25
C MET A 219 3.64 -7.03 6.00
N GLY A 220 3.96 -7.55 4.81
CA GLY A 220 3.72 -6.82 3.57
C GLY A 220 2.23 -6.61 3.29
N GLU A 221 1.38 -7.60 3.56
CA GLU A 221 -0.07 -7.48 3.46
C GLU A 221 -0.64 -6.43 4.42
N SER A 222 -0.25 -6.47 5.70
CA SER A 222 -0.72 -5.51 6.69
C SER A 222 -0.28 -4.07 6.37
N ILE A 223 0.94 -3.90 5.85
CA ILE A 223 1.43 -2.60 5.37
C ILE A 223 0.62 -2.14 4.15
N GLY A 224 0.37 -3.01 3.17
CA GLY A 224 -0.46 -2.69 2.01
C GLY A 224 -1.87 -2.24 2.39
N ASP A 225 -2.53 -2.99 3.28
CA ASP A 225 -3.87 -2.65 3.78
C ASP A 225 -3.87 -1.35 4.59
N ALA A 226 -2.87 -1.14 5.44
CA ALA A 226 -2.74 0.10 6.21
C ALA A 226 -2.50 1.32 5.28
N MET A 227 -1.66 1.17 4.25
CA MET A 227 -1.46 2.21 3.23
C MET A 227 -2.76 2.51 2.51
N LYS A 228 -3.51 1.48 2.07
CA LYS A 228 -4.80 1.65 1.42
C LYS A 228 -5.80 2.41 2.29
N ASN A 229 -5.92 2.03 3.57
CA ASN A 229 -6.92 2.57 4.48
C ASN A 229 -6.57 3.95 5.04
N GLN A 230 -5.31 4.16 5.44
CA GLN A 230 -4.87 5.40 6.09
C GLN A 230 -4.56 6.50 5.08
N LEU A 231 -3.95 6.15 3.94
CA LEU A 231 -3.61 7.11 2.88
C LEU A 231 -4.69 7.21 1.79
N LYS A 232 -5.77 6.42 1.90
CA LYS A 232 -6.91 6.38 0.95
C LYS A 232 -6.48 6.14 -0.50
N LEU A 233 -5.52 5.24 -0.68
CA LEU A 233 -4.97 4.91 -1.99
C LEU A 233 -5.94 4.01 -2.75
N GLU A 234 -6.06 4.21 -4.05
CA GLU A 234 -6.88 3.35 -4.91
C GLU A 234 -6.29 1.93 -4.95
N TYR A 235 -4.95 1.84 -4.96
CA TYR A 235 -4.22 0.59 -5.02
C TYR A 235 -3.02 0.61 -4.07
N ALA A 236 -2.92 -0.41 -3.22
CA ALA A 236 -1.75 -0.74 -2.41
C ALA A 236 -1.79 -2.25 -2.11
N LYS A 237 -0.84 -3.03 -2.64
CA LYS A 237 -0.76 -4.48 -2.43
C LYS A 237 0.69 -4.95 -2.32
N ASN A 238 0.90 -5.98 -1.50
CA ASN A 238 2.18 -6.67 -1.44
C ASN A 238 2.46 -7.41 -2.75
N VAL A 239 3.62 -7.16 -3.36
CA VAL A 239 4.09 -7.77 -4.61
C VAL A 239 5.48 -8.40 -4.48
N SER A 240 5.95 -8.59 -3.24
CA SER A 240 7.26 -9.19 -2.94
C SER A 240 7.43 -10.61 -3.50
N ILE A 241 6.33 -11.32 -3.72
CA ILE A 241 6.28 -12.71 -4.16
C ILE A 241 5.17 -12.92 -5.17
N ASP A 242 5.36 -13.91 -6.05
CA ASP A 242 4.42 -14.26 -7.11
C ASP A 242 3.11 -14.86 -6.57
N GLY A 243 1.99 -14.17 -6.81
CA GLY A 243 0.65 -14.63 -6.42
C GLY A 243 0.08 -15.77 -7.27
N LYS A 244 0.75 -16.21 -8.34
CA LYS A 244 0.25 -17.35 -9.14
C LYS A 244 0.33 -18.70 -8.40
N ASN A 245 1.11 -18.77 -7.32
CA ASN A 245 1.15 -19.89 -6.37
C ASN A 245 0.70 -19.45 -4.97
N ASP A 246 -0.40 -18.70 -4.89
CA ASP A 246 -1.03 -18.25 -3.65
C ASP A 246 -1.07 -19.36 -2.58
N ASP A 247 -1.42 -20.60 -2.96
CA ASP A 247 -1.51 -21.72 -2.00
C ASP A 247 -0.18 -22.06 -1.31
N MET A 248 0.94 -22.09 -2.05
CA MET A 248 2.26 -22.39 -1.48
C MET A 248 2.74 -21.23 -0.62
N THR A 249 2.51 -20.00 -1.08
CA THR A 249 2.81 -18.76 -0.37
C THR A 249 2.06 -18.66 0.97
N TYR A 250 0.74 -18.88 0.96
CA TYR A 250 -0.08 -18.86 2.17
C TYR A 250 0.24 -20.04 3.07
N MET A 251 0.60 -21.20 2.52
CA MET A 251 1.09 -22.32 3.33
C MET A 251 2.40 -21.96 4.03
N VAL A 252 3.38 -21.40 3.33
CA VAL A 252 4.65 -20.94 3.93
C VAL A 252 4.39 -19.88 4.99
N SER A 253 3.52 -18.90 4.71
CA SER A 253 3.10 -17.89 5.69
C SER A 253 2.46 -18.52 6.93
N THR A 254 1.59 -19.53 6.75
CA THR A 254 0.97 -20.28 7.85
C THR A 254 2.01 -21.07 8.64
N MET A 255 2.99 -21.68 7.97
CA MET A 255 4.10 -22.37 8.61
C MET A 255 5.00 -21.41 9.40
N MET A 256 5.24 -20.19 8.91
CA MET A 256 5.97 -19.15 9.65
C MET A 256 5.18 -18.70 10.89
N GLU A 257 3.86 -18.54 10.80
CA GLU A 257 3.02 -18.26 11.97
C GLU A 257 2.98 -19.42 12.95
N LEU A 258 2.90 -20.66 12.47
CA LEU A 258 2.97 -21.84 13.34
C LEU A 258 4.33 -21.93 14.03
N LYS A 259 5.43 -21.65 13.31
CA LYS A 259 6.77 -21.57 13.88
C LYS A 259 6.82 -20.51 14.97
N ARG A 260 6.34 -19.30 14.69
CA ARG A 260 6.27 -18.20 15.65
C ARG A 260 5.45 -18.57 16.88
N PHE A 261 4.29 -19.19 16.68
CA PHE A 261 3.44 -19.70 17.76
C PHE A 261 4.22 -20.70 18.61
N LEU A 262 4.77 -21.76 18.02
CA LEU A 262 5.53 -22.78 18.72
C LEU A 262 6.73 -22.19 19.48
N ALA A 263 7.48 -21.28 18.86
CA ALA A 263 8.60 -20.59 19.50
C ALA A 263 8.17 -19.74 20.69
N ALA A 264 7.00 -19.09 20.64
CA ALA A 264 6.47 -18.30 21.76
C ALA A 264 6.07 -19.15 22.97
N TYR A 265 5.82 -20.45 22.78
CA TYR A 265 5.52 -21.39 23.86
C TYR A 265 6.74 -22.24 24.28
N ALA A 266 7.88 -22.10 23.60
CA ALA A 266 9.12 -22.77 23.99
C ALA A 266 9.63 -22.20 25.33
N SER A 267 10.22 -23.07 26.16
CA SER A 267 10.89 -22.62 27.38
C SER A 267 12.16 -21.84 27.04
N GLN A 268 12.31 -20.65 27.62
CA GLN A 268 13.51 -19.84 27.50
C GLN A 268 14.45 -20.17 28.67
N VAL A 269 15.66 -20.64 28.38
CA VAL A 269 16.66 -20.96 29.40
C VAL A 269 17.74 -19.87 29.41
N THR A 270 17.93 -19.23 30.56
CA THR A 270 19.01 -18.28 30.80
C THR A 270 20.12 -18.95 31.60
N ILE A 271 21.33 -18.95 31.06
CA ILE A 271 22.51 -19.55 31.68
C ILE A 271 23.43 -18.45 32.17
N THR A 272 23.64 -18.44 33.49
CA THR A 272 24.59 -17.53 34.14
C THR A 272 25.94 -18.25 34.24
N PRO A 273 26.96 -17.81 33.50
CA PRO A 273 28.27 -18.48 33.50
C PRO A 273 28.93 -18.37 34.88
N ASN A 274 29.71 -19.39 35.24
CA ASN A 274 30.69 -19.25 36.32
C ASN A 274 31.81 -18.32 35.81
N GLY A 275 32.35 -17.45 36.66
CA GLY A 275 33.12 -16.26 36.25
C GLY A 275 34.32 -16.44 35.32
N SER A 276 34.82 -17.65 35.06
CA SER A 276 35.92 -17.90 34.11
C SER A 276 35.48 -18.44 32.74
N THR A 277 34.23 -18.85 32.55
CA THR A 277 33.78 -19.55 31.34
C THR A 277 33.01 -18.61 30.40
N LYS A 278 33.50 -18.42 29.17
CA LYS A 278 32.77 -17.68 28.12
C LYS A 278 31.81 -18.59 27.37
N LEU A 279 30.56 -18.16 27.27
CA LEU A 279 29.52 -18.79 26.46
C LEU A 279 29.62 -18.29 25.01
N VAL A 280 29.45 -19.20 24.05
CA VAL A 280 29.40 -18.88 22.62
C VAL A 280 28.09 -19.38 22.02
N LYS A 281 27.55 -18.64 21.04
CA LYS A 281 26.38 -19.09 20.28
C LYS A 281 26.67 -20.45 19.63
N GLY A 282 25.76 -21.40 19.82
CA GLY A 282 25.90 -22.78 19.36
C GLY A 282 26.45 -23.75 20.41
N ASP A 283 26.98 -23.26 21.53
CA ASP A 283 27.38 -24.12 22.65
C ASP A 283 26.20 -24.98 23.12
N THR A 284 26.48 -26.25 23.41
CA THR A 284 25.51 -27.20 23.92
C THR A 284 25.81 -27.46 25.40
N ILE A 285 24.80 -27.32 26.26
CA ILE A 285 24.93 -27.45 27.71
C ILE A 285 23.95 -28.51 28.19
N ALA A 286 24.47 -29.53 28.86
CA ALA A 286 23.71 -30.61 29.45
C ALA A 286 23.37 -30.31 30.90
N PHE A 287 22.13 -30.64 31.28
CA PHE A 287 21.58 -30.56 32.63
C PHE A 287 21.06 -31.94 33.04
N ALA A 288 21.14 -32.22 34.34
CA ALA A 288 20.66 -33.48 34.87
C ALA A 288 19.13 -33.51 34.79
N GLY A 289 18.59 -34.54 34.14
CA GLY A 289 17.15 -34.81 34.04
C GLY A 289 16.79 -36.10 34.78
N ILE A 290 16.02 -36.96 34.12
CA ILE A 290 15.67 -38.31 34.59
C ILE A 290 16.75 -39.36 34.27
N GLY A 291 17.80 -38.96 33.54
CA GLY A 291 18.93 -39.80 33.14
C GLY A 291 19.99 -39.96 34.25
N THR A 292 21.14 -40.54 33.87
CA THR A 292 22.28 -40.71 34.76
C THR A 292 22.90 -39.36 35.17
N ALA A 293 23.48 -39.30 36.38
CA ALA A 293 24.11 -38.08 36.88
C ALA A 293 25.23 -37.59 35.95
N LEU A 294 25.27 -36.27 35.73
CA LEU A 294 26.28 -35.66 34.87
C LEU A 294 27.65 -35.71 35.54
N ALA A 295 28.64 -36.31 34.85
CA ALA A 295 30.03 -36.29 35.26
C ALA A 295 30.94 -36.05 34.03
N PRO A 296 32.02 -35.25 34.14
CA PRO A 296 32.96 -35.04 33.04
C PRO A 296 33.52 -36.37 32.51
N GLY A 297 33.53 -36.53 31.19
CA GLY A 297 33.98 -37.75 30.50
C GLY A 297 32.88 -38.78 30.22
N ASN A 298 31.69 -38.65 30.80
CA ASN A 298 30.57 -39.54 30.52
C ASN A 298 29.78 -39.11 29.26
N PRO A 299 29.14 -40.06 28.54
CA PRO A 299 28.25 -39.73 27.45
C PRO A 299 26.97 -39.03 27.94
N VAL A 300 26.41 -38.16 27.11
CA VAL A 300 25.11 -37.53 27.36
C VAL A 300 23.99 -38.55 27.16
N ASP A 301 23.21 -38.80 28.22
CA ASP A 301 22.08 -39.71 28.20
C ASP A 301 20.83 -39.08 27.54
N LYS A 302 19.91 -39.91 27.04
CA LYS A 302 18.63 -39.46 26.45
C LYS A 302 17.69 -38.83 27.49
N GLY A 303 17.82 -39.19 28.76
CA GLY A 303 17.07 -38.61 29.88
C GLY A 303 17.65 -37.30 30.40
N ASN A 304 18.78 -36.82 29.85
CA ASN A 304 19.35 -35.52 30.19
C ASN A 304 18.69 -34.40 29.39
N VAL A 305 18.60 -33.22 29.98
CA VAL A 305 18.07 -32.02 29.32
C VAL A 305 19.22 -31.31 28.64
N ILE A 306 19.10 -31.07 27.33
CA ILE A 306 20.13 -30.41 26.55
C ILE A 306 19.61 -29.04 26.12
N VAL A 307 20.42 -28.00 26.38
CA VAL A 307 20.14 -26.62 25.99
C VAL A 307 21.20 -26.16 25.01
N GLN A 308 20.79 -25.61 23.88
CA GLN A 308 21.69 -24.98 22.92
C GLN A 308 21.62 -23.46 23.07
N ILE A 309 22.78 -22.81 23.19
CA ILE A 309 22.87 -21.34 23.28
C ILE A 309 22.50 -20.71 21.94
N THR A 310 21.46 -19.88 21.93
CA THR A 310 20.95 -19.15 20.76
C THR A 310 21.48 -17.73 20.68
N ALA A 311 21.71 -17.08 21.83
CA ALA A 311 22.25 -15.73 21.92
C ALA A 311 23.08 -15.55 23.20
N VAL A 312 24.01 -14.60 23.19
CA VAL A 312 24.81 -14.22 24.36
C VAL A 312 24.64 -12.72 24.58
N HIS A 313 24.23 -12.35 25.79
CA HIS A 313 24.01 -10.97 26.19
C HIS A 313 25.34 -10.25 26.46
N THR A 314 25.30 -8.92 26.43
CA THR A 314 26.47 -8.07 26.76
C THR A 314 26.93 -8.23 28.21
N ASP A 315 26.09 -8.74 29.11
CA ASP A 315 26.42 -9.07 30.50
C ASP A 315 27.07 -10.46 30.67
N GLY A 316 27.29 -11.19 29.56
CA GLY A 316 27.89 -12.52 29.55
C GLY A 316 26.92 -13.67 29.76
N LYS A 317 25.63 -13.42 30.04
CA LYS A 317 24.62 -14.48 30.14
C LYS A 317 24.27 -15.06 28.78
N GLY A 318 24.09 -16.38 28.72
CA GLY A 318 23.61 -17.06 27.52
C GLY A 318 22.11 -17.27 27.57
N GLU A 319 21.41 -16.99 26.48
CA GLU A 319 20.07 -17.52 26.25
C GLU A 319 20.15 -18.78 25.41
N GLY A 320 19.34 -19.76 25.75
CA GLY A 320 19.29 -21.02 25.03
C GLY A 320 17.90 -21.64 24.99
N THR A 321 17.74 -22.54 24.03
CA THR A 321 16.54 -23.33 23.78
C THR A 321 16.81 -24.79 24.07
N ILE A 322 15.86 -25.48 24.68
CA ILE A 322 15.97 -26.91 24.98
C ILE A 322 15.82 -27.72 23.68
N THR A 323 16.84 -28.48 23.34
CA THR A 323 16.87 -29.34 22.14
C THR A 323 16.55 -30.80 22.44
N GLN A 324 16.70 -31.23 23.69
CA GLN A 324 16.37 -32.57 24.17
C GLN A 324 15.83 -32.49 25.60
N GLY A 325 14.79 -33.27 25.90
CA GLY A 325 14.11 -33.24 27.20
C GLY A 325 13.11 -32.10 27.33
N ASP A 326 12.75 -31.76 28.57
CA ASP A 326 11.74 -30.75 28.89
C ASP A 326 12.18 -29.89 30.07
N ALA A 327 11.79 -28.61 30.08
CA ALA A 327 12.13 -27.69 31.17
C ALA A 327 11.61 -28.16 32.53
N ALA A 328 10.50 -28.91 32.58
CA ALA A 328 9.98 -29.48 33.82
C ALA A 328 10.96 -30.46 34.50
N LEU A 329 11.93 -31.02 33.75
CA LEU A 329 12.90 -31.98 34.26
C LEU A 329 14.21 -31.32 34.75
N LEU A 330 14.38 -30.01 34.56
CA LEU A 330 15.49 -29.22 35.10
C LEU A 330 15.36 -29.08 36.62
N THR A 331 15.75 -30.12 37.34
CA THR A 331 15.75 -30.16 38.81
C THR A 331 17.09 -29.72 39.41
N ASN A 332 18.19 -29.95 38.70
CA ASN A 332 19.52 -29.44 39.05
C ASN A 332 19.93 -28.36 38.04
N ASN A 333 20.16 -27.16 38.55
CA ASN A 333 20.48 -26.00 37.74
C ASN A 333 21.95 -25.98 37.28
N GLN A 334 22.78 -26.93 37.69
CA GLN A 334 24.19 -26.99 37.27
C GLN A 334 24.33 -27.53 35.83
N GLY A 335 24.81 -26.67 34.94
CA GLY A 335 25.03 -27.00 33.53
C GLY A 335 26.47 -27.33 33.22
N TYR A 336 26.67 -28.38 32.42
CA TYR A 336 27.98 -28.83 31.93
C TYR A 336 28.04 -28.73 30.41
N ARG A 337 29.16 -28.28 29.84
CA ARG A 337 29.33 -28.18 28.39
C ARG A 337 29.33 -29.60 27.81
N ALA A 338 28.56 -29.83 26.76
CA ALA A 338 28.55 -31.07 26.02
C ALA A 338 29.17 -30.86 24.64
N SER A 339 30.23 -31.62 24.35
CA SER A 339 30.94 -31.59 23.06
C SER A 339 30.99 -33.00 22.50
N ASN A 340 30.57 -33.19 21.24
CA ASN A 340 30.51 -34.51 20.58
C ASN A 340 29.76 -35.59 21.39
N GLY A 341 28.71 -35.20 22.13
CA GLY A 341 27.91 -36.13 22.93
C GLY A 341 28.57 -36.56 24.25
N VAL A 342 29.66 -35.92 24.67
CA VAL A 342 30.36 -36.18 25.94
C VAL A 342 30.31 -34.94 26.83
N ILE A 343 30.09 -35.16 28.13
CA ILE A 343 30.05 -34.12 29.16
C ILE A 343 31.48 -33.66 29.46
N SER A 344 31.69 -32.35 29.51
CA SER A 344 32.99 -31.73 29.77
C SER A 344 32.93 -30.82 31.00
N ASP A 345 33.32 -29.56 30.87
CA ASP A 345 33.49 -28.64 31.98
C ASP A 345 32.17 -28.10 32.52
N TYR A 346 32.15 -27.78 33.82
CA TYR A 346 31.05 -27.04 34.44
C TYR A 346 31.02 -25.60 33.94
N VAL A 347 29.87 -25.17 33.39
CA VAL A 347 29.75 -23.88 32.70
C VAL A 347 29.07 -22.83 33.57
N GLY A 348 28.08 -23.22 34.36
CA GLY A 348 27.30 -22.26 35.17
C GLY A 348 25.96 -22.80 35.62
N THR A 349 25.07 -21.89 36.02
CA THR A 349 23.71 -22.23 36.48
C THR A 349 22.64 -21.78 35.48
N ALA A 350 21.62 -22.62 35.29
CA ALA A 350 20.43 -22.27 34.50
C ALA A 350 19.29 -21.76 35.38
N ALA A 351 18.58 -20.77 34.86
CA ALA A 351 17.20 -20.45 35.21
C ALA A 351 16.37 -20.62 33.94
N TYR A 352 15.11 -21.03 34.06
CA TYR A 352 14.22 -21.15 32.91
C TYR A 352 12.90 -20.45 33.17
N GLN A 353 12.28 -20.02 32.08
CA GLN A 353 10.91 -19.55 32.06
C GLN A 353 10.15 -20.41 31.05
N ASN A 354 9.11 -21.10 31.52
CA ASN A 354 8.24 -21.92 30.68
C ASN A 354 6.86 -21.24 30.58
N PRO A 355 6.54 -20.58 29.44
CA PRO A 355 5.26 -19.90 29.25
C PRO A 355 4.05 -20.81 29.42
N ARG A 356 4.17 -22.09 29.07
CA ARG A 356 3.09 -23.09 29.20
C ARG A 356 2.79 -23.39 30.66
N GLN A 357 3.84 -23.57 31.48
CA GLN A 357 3.67 -23.75 32.92
C GLN A 357 3.08 -22.50 33.57
N GLN A 358 3.56 -21.31 33.21
CA GLN A 358 3.01 -20.05 33.73
C GLN A 358 1.52 -19.91 33.42
N LEU A 359 1.10 -20.23 32.19
CA LEU A 359 -0.30 -20.22 31.80
C LEU A 359 -1.12 -21.27 32.58
N GLY A 360 -0.63 -22.51 32.68
CA GLY A 360 -1.29 -23.57 33.43
C GLY A 360 -1.45 -23.23 34.92
N THR A 361 -0.40 -22.67 35.54
CA THR A 361 -0.45 -22.17 36.92
C THR A 361 -1.43 -21.02 37.06
N ALA A 362 -1.39 -20.02 36.16
CA ALA A 362 -2.32 -18.90 36.20
C ALA A 362 -3.78 -19.33 36.07
N LEU A 363 -4.09 -20.27 35.17
CA LEU A 363 -5.43 -20.84 35.02
C LEU A 363 -5.86 -21.64 36.26
N THR A 364 -4.95 -22.40 36.86
CA THR A 364 -5.21 -23.15 38.09
C THR A 364 -5.47 -22.21 39.28
N GLU A 365 -4.67 -21.16 39.45
CA GLU A 365 -4.89 -20.15 40.49
C GLU A 365 -6.19 -19.37 40.26
N THR A 366 -6.51 -19.05 39.00
CA THR A 366 -7.79 -18.43 38.64
C THR A 366 -8.97 -19.34 39.01
N THR A 367 -8.84 -20.65 38.80
CA THR A 367 -9.85 -21.64 39.19
C THR A 367 -10.11 -21.60 40.69
N LYS A 368 -9.03 -21.57 41.52
CA LYS A 368 -9.16 -21.46 42.98
C LYS A 368 -9.90 -20.18 43.40
N ILE A 369 -9.63 -19.05 42.75
CA ILE A 369 -10.32 -17.79 43.04
C ILE A 369 -11.80 -17.88 42.68
N VAL A 370 -12.13 -18.45 41.51
CA VAL A 370 -13.53 -18.65 41.07
C VAL A 370 -14.30 -19.56 42.03
N ASP A 371 -13.67 -20.63 42.53
CA ASP A 371 -14.27 -21.53 43.52
C ASP A 371 -14.58 -20.83 44.86
N GLN A 372 -13.85 -19.75 45.19
CA GLN A 372 -14.06 -18.97 46.42
C GLN A 372 -15.15 -17.89 46.29
N ILE A 373 -15.57 -17.52 45.07
CA ILE A 373 -16.57 -16.45 44.83
C ILE A 373 -17.89 -16.69 45.58
N PRO A 374 -18.49 -17.90 45.60
CA PRO A 374 -19.73 -18.13 46.35
C PRO A 374 -19.56 -17.91 47.86
N GLY A 375 -18.41 -18.30 48.42
CA GLY A 375 -18.06 -18.07 49.82
C GLY A 375 -17.99 -16.57 50.13
N PHE A 376 -17.26 -15.81 49.32
CA PHE A 376 -17.18 -14.34 49.48
C PHE A 376 -18.54 -13.65 49.31
N ALA A 377 -19.38 -14.13 48.38
CA ALA A 377 -20.72 -13.60 48.21
C ALA A 377 -21.58 -13.86 49.44
N GLN A 378 -21.54 -15.08 49.99
CA GLN A 378 -22.28 -15.46 51.19
C GLN A 378 -21.84 -14.65 52.42
N ASP A 379 -20.53 -14.50 52.63
CA ASP A 379 -19.98 -13.71 53.74
C ASP A 379 -20.38 -12.24 53.63
N SER A 380 -20.31 -11.67 52.42
CA SER A 380 -20.73 -10.30 52.15
C SER A 380 -22.23 -10.09 52.38
N GLN A 381 -23.07 -11.08 52.06
CA GLN A 381 -24.51 -11.04 52.36
C GLN A 381 -24.77 -11.08 53.86
N ASN A 382 -24.04 -11.91 54.61
CA ASN A 382 -24.16 -11.98 56.06
C ASN A 382 -23.77 -10.64 56.72
N LEU A 383 -22.67 -10.02 56.29
CA LEU A 383 -22.27 -8.69 56.74
C LEU A 383 -23.32 -7.62 56.41
N ASN A 384 -23.90 -7.67 55.21
CA ASN A 384 -24.94 -6.74 54.78
C ASN A 384 -26.22 -6.85 55.65
N LYS A 385 -26.60 -8.07 56.05
CA LYS A 385 -27.71 -8.29 57.00
C LYS A 385 -27.40 -7.68 58.37
N ILE A 386 -26.20 -7.89 58.90
CA ILE A 386 -25.76 -7.32 60.19
C ILE A 386 -25.77 -5.78 60.14
N ALA A 387 -25.26 -5.20 59.05
CA ALA A 387 -25.27 -3.76 58.85
C ALA A 387 -26.71 -3.21 58.79
N THR A 388 -27.61 -3.88 58.08
CA THR A 388 -29.03 -3.47 57.99
C THR A 388 -29.70 -3.51 59.37
N LEU A 389 -29.51 -4.59 60.14
CA LEU A 389 -30.01 -4.68 61.53
C LEU A 389 -29.47 -3.57 62.42
N THR A 390 -28.20 -3.19 62.25
CA THR A 390 -27.58 -2.09 63.00
C THR A 390 -28.22 -0.74 62.64
N LEU A 391 -28.51 -0.51 61.35
CA LEU A 391 -29.20 0.68 60.87
C LEU A 391 -30.66 0.78 61.36
N ASP A 392 -31.35 -0.36 61.47
CA ASP A 392 -32.69 -0.43 62.06
C ASP A 392 -32.65 -0.08 63.56
N ASN A 393 -31.72 -0.66 64.31
CA ASN A 393 -31.53 -0.35 65.72
C ASN A 393 -31.17 1.13 65.94
N TYR A 394 -30.35 1.70 65.06
CA TYR A 394 -30.02 3.13 65.09
C TYR A 394 -31.28 3.99 64.91
N SER A 395 -32.12 3.68 63.91
CA SER A 395 -33.37 4.42 63.66
C SER A 395 -34.34 4.32 64.83
N ASN A 396 -34.51 3.12 65.38
CA ASN A 396 -35.38 2.88 66.54
C ASN A 396 -34.89 3.63 67.78
N SER A 397 -33.56 3.71 67.98
CA SER A 397 -32.96 4.44 69.10
C SER A 397 -33.20 5.94 68.99
N ILE A 398 -33.12 6.52 67.78
CA ILE A 398 -33.47 7.93 67.55
C ILE A 398 -34.93 8.18 67.87
N ALA A 399 -35.85 7.34 67.39
CA ALA A 399 -37.28 7.47 67.68
C ALA A 399 -37.58 7.38 69.20
N ALA A 400 -36.91 6.48 69.92
CA ALA A 400 -37.04 6.37 71.37
C ALA A 400 -36.52 7.62 72.11
N MET A 401 -35.43 8.23 71.63
CA MET A 401 -34.93 9.50 72.16
C MET A 401 -35.93 10.64 71.91
N GLU A 402 -36.52 10.73 70.71
CA GLU A 402 -37.56 11.73 70.39
C GLU A 402 -38.78 11.62 71.30
N GLN A 403 -39.24 10.39 71.55
CA GLN A 403 -40.36 10.12 72.45
C GLN A 403 -40.03 10.54 73.89
N THR A 404 -38.79 10.29 74.32
CA THR A 404 -38.30 10.68 75.66
C THR A 404 -38.26 12.20 75.80
N LEU A 405 -37.72 12.93 74.81
CA LEU A 405 -37.70 14.40 74.82
C LEU A 405 -39.12 15.00 74.79
N THR A 406 -40.03 14.39 74.03
CA THR A 406 -41.45 14.79 74.00
C THR A 406 -42.12 14.61 75.36
N SER A 407 -41.82 13.49 76.03
CA SER A 407 -42.31 13.20 77.38
C SER A 407 -41.75 14.21 78.40
N LEU A 408 -40.45 14.55 78.30
CA LEU A 408 -39.80 15.57 79.13
C LEU A 408 -40.38 16.96 78.90
N LYS A 409 -40.60 17.36 77.65
CA LYS A 409 -41.26 18.63 77.30
C LYS A 409 -42.66 18.70 77.91
N THR A 410 -43.43 17.62 77.79
CA THR A 410 -44.77 17.52 78.39
C THR A 410 -44.70 17.67 79.91
N ALA A 411 -43.77 16.96 80.57
CA ALA A 411 -43.54 17.11 82.00
C ALA A 411 -43.22 18.55 82.40
N GLY A 412 -42.35 19.24 81.64
CA GLY A 412 -42.03 20.66 81.84
C GLY A 412 -43.27 21.56 81.73
N THR A 413 -44.15 21.32 80.76
CA THR A 413 -45.40 22.08 80.61
C THR A 413 -46.40 21.82 81.73
N THR A 414 -46.49 20.58 82.23
CA THR A 414 -47.35 20.23 83.37
C THR A 414 -46.85 20.93 84.64
N ILE A 415 -45.53 20.93 84.88
CA ILE A 415 -44.91 21.67 85.99
C ILE A 415 -45.23 23.16 85.88
N GLN A 416 -45.12 23.76 84.69
CA GLN A 416 -45.48 25.16 84.48
C GLN A 416 -46.95 25.45 84.79
N THR A 417 -47.86 24.58 84.35
CA THR A 417 -49.31 24.74 84.54
C THR A 417 -49.66 24.66 86.03
N ALA A 418 -49.14 23.66 86.75
CA ALA A 418 -49.33 23.52 88.19
C ALA A 418 -48.78 24.73 88.96
N THR A 419 -47.60 25.22 88.58
CA THR A 419 -46.93 26.35 89.24
C THR A 419 -47.64 27.69 88.99
N SER A 420 -48.19 27.88 87.79
CA SER A 420 -48.94 29.11 87.45
C SER A 420 -50.23 29.23 88.27
N GLY A 421 -50.88 28.09 88.58
CA GLY A 421 -52.03 28.06 89.49
C GLY A 421 -51.67 28.44 90.93
N LEU A 422 -50.49 28.01 91.41
CA LEU A 422 -49.97 28.36 92.74
C LEU A 422 -49.58 29.85 92.84
N ALA A 423 -48.99 30.42 91.79
CA ALA A 423 -48.57 31.83 91.76
C ALA A 423 -49.73 32.84 91.84
N ASN A 424 -50.95 32.42 91.53
CA ASN A 424 -52.15 33.27 91.63
C ASN A 424 -52.76 33.30 93.05
N ILE A 425 -52.26 32.49 93.98
CA ILE A 425 -52.68 32.55 95.39
C ILE A 425 -51.86 33.64 96.07
N ASP A 426 -52.52 34.73 96.48
CA ASP A 426 -51.88 35.80 97.25
C ASP A 426 -51.62 35.34 98.70
N THR A 427 -50.62 34.49 98.85
CA THR A 427 -50.23 33.93 100.15
C THR A 427 -49.73 35.01 101.11
N ARG A 428 -49.25 36.15 100.61
CA ARG A 428 -48.81 37.28 101.43
C ARG A 428 -49.97 37.94 102.15
N SER A 429 -51.06 38.27 101.46
CA SER A 429 -52.23 38.87 102.13
C SER A 429 -52.88 37.94 103.16
N VAL A 430 -52.90 36.63 102.88
CA VAL A 430 -53.39 35.62 103.84
C VAL A 430 -52.47 35.49 105.06
N GLN A 431 -51.15 35.52 104.85
CA GLN A 431 -50.17 35.51 105.95
C GLN A 431 -50.33 36.76 106.84
N ASP A 432 -50.53 37.94 106.26
CA ASP A 432 -50.74 39.19 106.99
C ASP A 432 -52.03 39.17 107.84
N GLN A 433 -53.12 38.59 107.30
CA GLN A 433 -54.39 38.44 108.01
C GLN A 433 -54.29 37.43 109.18
N ILE A 434 -53.55 36.33 109.00
CA ILE A 434 -53.28 35.33 110.04
C ILE A 434 -52.44 35.95 111.17
N ASP A 435 -51.44 36.77 110.84
CA ASP A 435 -50.62 37.49 111.80
C ASP A 435 -51.45 38.44 112.67
N SER A 436 -52.33 39.22 112.03
CA SER A 436 -53.24 40.12 112.74
C SER A 436 -54.14 39.36 113.72
N SER A 437 -54.69 38.22 113.28
CA SER A 437 -55.54 37.35 114.09
C SER A 437 -54.80 36.73 115.28
N SER A 438 -53.56 36.27 115.06
CA SER A 438 -52.68 35.71 116.10
C SER A 438 -52.32 36.73 117.19
N ARG A 439 -52.07 38.00 116.80
CA ARG A 439 -51.80 39.08 117.76
C ARG A 439 -53.02 39.42 118.61
N SER A 440 -54.20 39.50 118.00
CA SER A 440 -55.46 39.74 118.73
C SER A 440 -55.75 38.63 119.75
N MET A 441 -55.55 37.36 119.35
CA MET A 441 -55.67 36.22 120.26
C MET A 441 -54.65 36.28 121.41
N GLY A 442 -53.43 36.74 121.17
CA GLY A 442 -52.44 36.94 122.23
C GLY A 442 -52.89 37.92 123.33
N GLY A 443 -53.58 39.00 122.94
CA GLY A 443 -54.16 39.95 123.90
C GLY A 443 -55.27 39.33 124.76
N LEU A 444 -56.14 38.52 124.15
CA LEU A 444 -57.18 37.78 124.86
C LEU A 444 -56.60 36.71 125.80
N ILE A 445 -55.59 35.97 125.35
CA ILE A 445 -54.87 34.98 126.19
C ILE A 445 -54.29 35.66 127.42
N ASN A 446 -53.59 36.79 127.27
CA ASN A 446 -53.02 37.51 128.41
C ASN A 446 -54.10 37.98 129.39
N THR A 447 -55.22 38.50 128.89
CA THR A 447 -56.34 38.94 129.74
C THR A 447 -56.94 37.78 130.52
N LEU A 448 -57.14 36.63 129.86
CA LEU A 448 -57.72 35.43 130.48
C LEU A 448 -56.73 34.71 131.40
N GLN A 449 -55.42 34.82 131.18
CA GLN A 449 -54.40 34.32 132.11
C GLN A 449 -54.42 35.07 133.44
N VAL A 450 -54.66 36.38 133.43
CA VAL A 450 -54.86 37.16 134.67
C VAL A 450 -56.12 36.67 135.39
N LEU A 451 -57.21 36.38 134.67
CA LEU A 451 -58.41 35.77 135.26
C LEU A 451 -58.16 34.35 135.81
N LYS A 452 -57.31 33.54 135.15
CA LYS A 452 -56.95 32.17 135.58
C LYS A 452 -56.31 32.14 136.98
N LEU A 453 -55.68 33.23 137.43
CA LEU A 453 -55.13 33.36 138.78
C LEU A 453 -56.21 33.55 139.86
N VAL A 454 -57.40 34.00 139.47
CA VAL A 454 -58.54 34.27 140.37
C VAL A 454 -59.58 33.16 140.29
N ASP A 455 -59.78 32.57 139.10
CA ASP A 455 -60.73 31.48 138.86
C ASP A 455 -60.09 30.37 138.01
N SER A 456 -59.93 29.19 138.60
CA SER A 456 -59.30 28.04 137.95
C SER A 456 -60.12 27.46 136.80
N SER A 457 -61.42 27.78 136.70
CA SER A 457 -62.30 27.30 135.63
C SER A 457 -61.98 27.90 134.25
N VAL A 458 -61.29 29.05 134.20
CA VAL A 458 -60.88 29.72 132.95
C VAL A 458 -59.66 29.05 132.29
N GLY A 459 -59.01 28.13 133.02
CA GLY A 459 -57.76 27.49 132.60
C GLY A 459 -57.81 26.76 131.27
N GLY A 460 -58.89 26.00 131.02
CA GLY A 460 -59.06 25.25 129.77
C GLY A 460 -59.26 26.14 128.54
N THR A 461 -59.89 27.30 128.70
CA THR A 461 -60.12 28.25 127.61
C THR A 461 -58.81 28.91 127.16
N VAL A 462 -57.95 29.26 128.12
CA VAL A 462 -56.61 29.80 127.84
C VAL A 462 -55.77 28.81 127.06
N ASP A 463 -55.76 27.54 127.49
CA ASP A 463 -54.94 26.51 126.86
C ASP A 463 -55.41 26.23 125.42
N ASN A 464 -56.73 26.27 125.16
CA ASN A 464 -57.30 26.17 123.81
C ASN A 464 -56.93 27.36 122.90
N LEU A 465 -56.87 28.57 123.44
CA LEU A 465 -56.47 29.76 122.68
C LEU A 465 -54.97 29.74 122.35
N VAL A 466 -54.12 29.31 123.28
CA VAL A 466 -52.68 29.10 123.04
C VAL A 466 -52.46 28.04 121.95
N ALA A 467 -53.19 26.92 122.01
CA ALA A 467 -53.14 25.89 120.97
C ALA A 467 -53.56 26.44 119.59
N SER A 468 -54.63 27.26 119.55
CA SER A 468 -55.10 27.90 118.32
C SER A 468 -54.09 28.90 117.76
N GLN A 469 -53.41 29.67 118.61
CA GLN A 469 -52.35 30.59 118.21
C GLN A 469 -51.16 29.83 117.58
N LYS A 470 -50.77 28.70 118.17
CA LYS A 470 -49.72 27.82 117.61
C LYS A 470 -50.12 27.27 116.24
N ASN A 471 -51.39 26.88 116.06
CA ASN A 471 -51.90 26.40 114.77
C ASN A 471 -51.84 27.49 113.69
N LEU A 472 -52.18 28.74 114.02
CA LEU A 472 -52.07 29.88 113.09
C LEU A 472 -50.61 30.14 112.66
N SER A 473 -49.66 30.03 113.60
CA SER A 473 -48.23 30.15 113.28
C SER A 473 -47.75 29.03 112.33
N THR A 474 -48.17 27.79 112.59
CA THR A 474 -47.88 26.65 111.69
C THR A 474 -48.48 26.87 110.29
N LEU A 475 -49.72 27.35 110.21
CA LEU A 475 -50.38 27.64 108.94
C LEU A 475 -49.62 28.72 108.15
N LYS A 476 -49.16 29.78 108.81
CA LYS A 476 -48.32 30.83 108.20
C LYS A 476 -47.02 30.25 107.62
N SER A 477 -46.33 29.40 108.39
CA SER A 477 -45.10 28.74 107.92
C SER A 477 -45.37 27.85 106.70
N GLY A 478 -46.50 27.12 106.70
CA GLY A 478 -46.95 26.34 105.55
C GLY A 478 -47.23 27.18 104.29
N LEU A 479 -47.80 28.37 104.46
CA LEU A 479 -48.03 29.32 103.36
C LEU A 479 -46.73 29.93 102.82
N ALA A 480 -45.71 30.11 103.66
CA ALA A 480 -44.39 30.55 103.21
C ALA A 480 -43.64 29.45 102.44
N ALA A 481 -43.78 28.19 102.86
CA ALA A 481 -43.21 27.05 102.13
C ALA A 481 -43.81 26.88 100.72
N LEU A 482 -45.09 27.22 100.53
CA LEU A 482 -45.76 27.24 99.22
C LEU A 482 -45.12 28.21 98.22
N ASP A 483 -44.54 29.32 98.68
CA ASP A 483 -43.86 30.31 97.82
C ASP A 483 -42.53 29.76 97.27
N ASN A 484 -41.81 28.97 98.09
CA ASN A 484 -40.56 28.32 97.69
C ASN A 484 -40.78 27.21 96.65
N VAL A 485 -41.89 26.47 96.74
CA VAL A 485 -42.26 25.43 95.76
C VAL A 485 -42.39 26.01 94.35
N ALA A 486 -42.91 27.24 94.22
CA ALA A 486 -43.03 27.89 92.92
C ALA A 486 -41.66 28.31 92.33
N ALA A 487 -40.69 28.67 93.17
CA ALA A 487 -39.33 28.98 92.74
C ALA A 487 -38.58 27.71 92.27
N ASP A 488 -38.64 26.62 93.06
CA ASP A 488 -38.01 25.34 92.73
C ASP A 488 -38.58 24.75 91.43
N ALA A 489 -39.89 24.88 91.22
CA ALA A 489 -40.55 24.42 90.00
C ALA A 489 -40.10 25.19 88.74
N ARG A 490 -39.81 26.50 88.85
CA ARG A 490 -39.24 27.28 87.73
C ARG A 490 -37.82 26.83 87.41
N GLN A 491 -37.00 26.53 88.41
CA GLN A 491 -35.65 26.00 88.22
C GLN A 491 -35.67 24.62 87.58
N ALA A 492 -36.53 23.70 88.06
CA ALA A 492 -36.72 22.38 87.48
C ALA A 492 -37.16 22.46 86.01
N LYS A 493 -38.09 23.38 85.69
CA LYS A 493 -38.50 23.65 84.31
C LYS A 493 -37.31 24.12 83.45
N GLY A 494 -36.52 25.08 83.93
CA GLY A 494 -35.35 25.57 83.19
C GLY A 494 -34.33 24.47 82.88
N SER A 495 -34.11 23.54 83.82
CA SER A 495 -33.27 22.36 83.59
C SER A 495 -33.87 21.41 82.55
N ILE A 496 -35.18 21.15 82.60
CA ILE A 496 -35.89 20.33 81.60
C ILE A 496 -35.82 20.98 80.21
N ASP A 497 -36.05 22.29 80.11
CA ASP A 497 -35.99 23.04 78.85
C ASP A 497 -34.59 22.97 78.22
N ASN A 498 -33.53 23.08 79.03
CA ASN A 498 -32.15 22.91 78.58
C ASN A 498 -31.85 21.49 78.08
N ILE A 499 -32.35 20.46 78.78
CA ILE A 499 -32.22 19.05 78.34
C ILE A 499 -32.97 18.84 77.03
N VAL A 500 -34.17 19.39 76.88
CA VAL A 500 -34.95 19.32 75.64
C VAL A 500 -34.23 20.03 74.50
N ALA A 501 -33.67 21.22 74.73
CA ALA A 501 -32.93 21.98 73.72
C ALA A 501 -31.67 21.23 73.26
N ASN A 502 -30.84 20.75 74.19
CA ASN A 502 -29.64 19.98 73.89
C ASN A 502 -29.96 18.61 73.26
N GLY A 503 -31.03 17.97 73.72
CA GLY A 503 -31.55 16.73 73.13
C GLY A 503 -31.97 16.95 71.67
N ASN A 504 -32.71 18.02 71.37
CA ASN A 504 -33.13 18.34 70.01
C ASN A 504 -31.94 18.61 69.07
N ASN A 505 -30.89 19.30 69.54
CA ASN A 505 -29.66 19.48 68.77
C ASN A 505 -28.93 18.16 68.49
N THR A 506 -28.88 17.28 69.50
CA THR A 506 -28.26 15.95 69.37
C THR A 506 -29.03 15.07 68.38
N ILE A 507 -30.36 15.04 68.46
CA ILE A 507 -31.22 14.34 67.50
C ILE A 507 -31.08 14.93 66.09
N GLY A 508 -31.00 16.25 65.95
CA GLY A 508 -30.76 16.92 64.66
C GLY A 508 -29.44 16.47 64.02
N THR A 509 -28.39 16.31 64.82
CA THR A 509 -27.09 15.80 64.33
C THR A 509 -27.17 14.32 63.94
N LEU A 510 -27.87 13.50 64.73
CA LEU A 510 -28.07 12.08 64.43
C LEU A 510 -28.96 11.86 63.19
N ARG A 511 -29.94 12.74 62.93
CA ARG A 511 -30.77 12.73 61.70
C ARG A 511 -30.03 13.11 60.43
N ALA A 512 -28.87 13.78 60.53
CA ALA A 512 -28.07 14.13 59.37
C ALA A 512 -27.46 12.88 58.68
N PHE A 513 -27.38 11.75 59.38
CA PHE A 513 -26.97 10.48 58.79
C PHE A 513 -28.13 9.85 57.99
N ASP A 514 -27.93 9.71 56.68
CA ASP A 514 -28.93 9.15 55.76
C ASP A 514 -29.00 7.62 55.86
N VAL A 515 -29.78 7.15 56.83
CA VAL A 515 -30.03 5.72 57.07
C VAL A 515 -30.74 5.08 55.87
N GLU A 516 -31.71 5.76 55.28
CA GLU A 516 -32.53 5.21 54.19
C GLU A 516 -31.75 5.10 52.88
N GLY A 517 -30.94 6.10 52.53
CA GLY A 517 -30.01 6.00 51.42
C GLY A 517 -28.98 4.88 51.61
N THR A 518 -28.46 4.72 52.84
CA THR A 518 -27.53 3.62 53.16
C THR A 518 -28.22 2.26 53.03
N LYS A 519 -29.44 2.10 53.54
CA LYS A 519 -30.24 0.86 53.38
C LYS A 519 -30.53 0.53 51.92
N LYS A 520 -30.86 1.54 51.10
CA LYS A 520 -31.08 1.37 49.66
C LYS A 520 -29.82 0.86 48.95
N ASN A 521 -28.65 1.39 49.33
CA ASN A 521 -27.36 0.91 48.82
C ASN A 521 -27.07 -0.53 49.28
N MET A 522 -27.28 -0.85 50.56
CA MET A 522 -27.12 -2.19 51.11
C MET A 522 -28.04 -3.23 50.44
N ASN A 523 -29.29 -2.86 50.14
CA ASN A 523 -30.20 -3.71 49.37
C ASN A 523 -29.72 -3.91 47.93
N SER A 524 -29.23 -2.85 47.28
CA SER A 524 -28.67 -2.93 45.92
C SER A 524 -27.43 -3.84 45.86
N ILE A 525 -26.57 -3.76 46.88
CA ILE A 525 -25.42 -4.67 47.06
C ILE A 525 -25.91 -6.11 47.21
N ASN A 526 -26.91 -6.36 48.06
CA ASN A 526 -27.48 -7.69 48.26
C ASN A 526 -28.06 -8.29 46.96
N THR A 527 -28.74 -7.48 46.15
CA THR A 527 -29.25 -7.92 44.83
C THR A 527 -28.11 -8.31 43.90
N ARG A 528 -27.04 -7.51 43.83
CA ARG A 528 -25.85 -7.84 43.02
C ARG A 528 -25.11 -9.07 43.53
N LEU A 529 -24.97 -9.23 44.85
CA LEU A 529 -24.37 -10.42 45.46
C LEU A 529 -25.20 -11.68 45.19
N ASN A 530 -26.54 -11.58 45.17
CA ASN A 530 -27.41 -12.68 44.77
C ASN A 530 -27.22 -13.06 43.30
N GLN A 531 -27.03 -12.09 42.41
CA GLN A 531 -26.70 -12.36 41.00
C GLN A 531 -25.34 -13.07 40.86
N LEU A 532 -24.34 -12.66 41.67
CA LEU A 532 -23.04 -13.33 41.75
C LEU A 532 -23.14 -14.76 42.29
N GLY A 533 -24.00 -15.02 43.29
CA GLY A 533 -24.25 -16.36 43.82
C GLY A 533 -25.01 -17.28 42.85
N GLN A 534 -25.65 -16.73 41.80
CA GLN A 534 -26.32 -17.49 40.74
C GLN A 534 -25.39 -17.85 39.57
N LEU A 535 -24.16 -17.35 39.54
CA LEU A 535 -23.17 -17.80 38.57
C LEU A 535 -22.86 -19.28 38.82
N ASP A 536 -22.88 -20.07 37.75
CA ASP A 536 -22.44 -21.47 37.78
C ASP A 536 -20.91 -21.52 37.87
N THR A 537 -20.37 -21.17 39.03
CA THR A 537 -18.93 -21.21 39.30
C THR A 537 -18.35 -22.61 39.11
N PRO A 538 -19.07 -23.74 39.39
CA PRO A 538 -18.60 -25.08 39.02
C PRO A 538 -18.40 -25.27 37.51
N LEU A 539 -19.29 -24.76 36.67
CA LEU A 539 -19.14 -24.82 35.21
C LEU A 539 -17.95 -24.00 34.73
N VAL A 540 -17.79 -22.76 35.21
CA VAL A 540 -16.66 -21.90 34.86
C VAL A 540 -15.35 -22.51 35.34
N SER A 541 -15.32 -23.06 36.57
CA SER A 541 -14.19 -23.79 37.15
C SER A 541 -13.82 -25.01 36.29
N LYS A 542 -14.80 -25.82 35.87
CA LYS A 542 -14.57 -26.94 34.94
C LYS A 542 -14.02 -26.49 33.58
N GLN A 543 -14.49 -25.37 33.03
CA GLN A 543 -13.98 -24.83 31.77
C GLN A 543 -12.55 -24.30 31.93
N LEU A 544 -12.23 -23.61 33.04
CA LEU A 544 -10.87 -23.16 33.35
C LEU A 544 -9.93 -24.33 33.58
N GLN A 545 -10.37 -25.40 34.25
CA GLN A 545 -9.62 -26.65 34.38
C GLN A 545 -9.41 -27.33 33.03
N TYR A 546 -10.45 -27.39 32.19
CA TYR A 546 -10.31 -27.92 30.83
C TYR A 546 -9.29 -27.11 30.02
N LEU A 547 -9.31 -25.78 30.11
CA LEU A 547 -8.31 -24.91 29.48
C LEU A 547 -6.91 -25.12 30.06
N ALA A 548 -6.78 -25.28 31.38
CA ALA A 548 -5.51 -25.55 32.05
C ALA A 548 -4.88 -26.88 31.60
N VAL A 549 -5.70 -27.92 31.40
CA VAL A 549 -5.26 -29.22 30.89
C VAL A 549 -5.07 -29.22 29.37
N SER A 550 -5.74 -28.30 28.65
CA SER A 550 -5.62 -28.10 27.21
C SER A 550 -4.48 -27.15 26.81
N VAL A 551 -3.77 -26.54 27.78
CA VAL A 551 -2.51 -25.84 27.52
C VAL A 551 -1.62 -26.80 26.73
N PRO A 552 -0.92 -26.35 25.66
CA PRO A 552 -0.18 -27.24 24.77
C PRO A 552 0.74 -28.19 25.56
N ASN A 553 0.35 -29.47 25.65
CA ASN A 553 1.12 -30.54 26.31
C ASN A 553 2.22 -31.09 25.38
N LEU A 554 2.87 -30.18 24.65
CA LEU A 554 4.06 -30.49 23.88
C LEU A 554 5.24 -30.48 24.83
N LYS A 555 6.25 -31.31 24.62
CA LYS A 555 7.54 -31.15 25.31
C LYS A 555 8.38 -30.08 24.62
N ASP A 556 9.33 -29.47 25.34
CA ASP A 556 10.26 -28.52 24.71
C ASP A 556 11.02 -29.15 23.52
N GLU A 557 11.44 -30.42 23.64
CA GLU A 557 12.07 -31.15 22.52
C GLU A 557 11.17 -31.29 21.28
N GLU A 558 9.85 -31.44 21.48
CA GLU A 558 8.88 -31.56 20.38
C GLU A 558 8.65 -30.22 19.70
N ILE A 559 8.61 -29.12 20.48
CA ILE A 559 8.56 -27.76 19.95
C ILE A 559 9.79 -27.49 19.11
N THR A 560 10.98 -27.72 19.66
CA THR A 560 12.25 -27.46 18.97
C THR A 560 12.39 -28.33 17.72
N ARG A 561 11.98 -29.60 17.78
CA ARG A 561 11.96 -30.49 16.61
C ARG A 561 10.98 -30.00 15.54
N SER A 562 9.79 -29.57 15.94
CA SER A 562 8.77 -29.04 15.02
C SER A 562 9.25 -27.76 14.36
N VAL A 563 9.82 -26.82 15.14
CA VAL A 563 10.44 -25.60 14.62
C VAL A 563 11.58 -25.93 13.65
N SER A 564 12.44 -26.90 13.96
CA SER A 564 13.51 -27.32 13.06
C SER A 564 13.00 -27.94 11.75
N VAL A 565 11.90 -28.69 11.79
CA VAL A 565 11.24 -29.20 10.58
C VAL A 565 10.66 -28.04 9.76
N LEU A 566 9.93 -27.12 10.40
CA LEU A 566 9.42 -25.92 9.75
C LEU A 566 10.55 -25.11 9.12
N ASP A 567 11.67 -24.92 9.81
CA ASP A 567 12.85 -24.22 9.30
C ASP A 567 13.44 -24.87 8.05
N LYS A 568 13.53 -26.20 8.02
CA LYS A 568 14.02 -26.92 6.82
C LYS A 568 13.08 -26.75 5.63
N PHE A 569 11.77 -26.79 5.86
CA PHE A 569 10.78 -26.57 4.79
C PHE A 569 10.78 -25.11 4.31
N ILE A 570 10.82 -24.15 5.23
CA ILE A 570 10.86 -22.71 4.95
C ILE A 570 12.16 -22.35 4.22
N ALA A 571 13.31 -22.84 4.66
CA ALA A 571 14.62 -22.57 4.03
C ALA A 571 14.75 -23.20 2.64
N GLY A 572 14.02 -24.29 2.36
CA GLY A 572 13.92 -24.88 1.03
C GLY A 572 13.08 -24.05 0.05
N GLN A 573 12.36 -23.03 0.54
CA GLN A 573 11.59 -22.09 -0.26
C GLN A 573 12.30 -20.73 -0.30
N ALA A 574 12.39 -20.12 -1.48
CA ALA A 574 12.96 -18.78 -1.63
C ALA A 574 11.99 -17.73 -1.07
N ILE A 575 12.15 -17.35 0.20
CA ILE A 575 11.40 -16.25 0.81
C ILE A 575 12.25 -14.98 0.71
N PRO A 576 11.72 -13.87 0.14
CA PRO A 576 12.40 -12.57 0.23
C PRO A 576 12.28 -12.06 1.67
N GLY A 577 13.17 -12.52 2.55
CA GLY A 577 13.23 -12.10 3.95
C GLY A 577 13.79 -10.69 4.15
N GLU A 578 14.56 -10.18 3.18
CA GLU A 578 15.31 -8.93 3.33
C GLU A 578 14.53 -7.69 2.88
N ARG A 579 13.52 -7.86 2.02
CA ARG A 579 12.85 -6.76 1.31
C ARG A 579 11.37 -7.06 1.11
N ILE A 580 10.52 -6.13 1.52
CA ILE A 580 9.09 -6.12 1.20
C ILE A 580 8.86 -5.08 0.11
N GLN A 581 8.16 -5.45 -0.96
CA GLN A 581 7.79 -4.59 -2.07
C GLN A 581 6.27 -4.41 -2.11
N ILE A 582 5.82 -3.17 -2.03
CA ILE A 582 4.40 -2.80 -2.11
C ILE A 582 4.17 -2.06 -3.43
N LEU A 583 3.29 -2.61 -4.28
CA LEU A 583 2.81 -1.93 -5.48
C LEU A 583 1.71 -0.96 -5.08
N THR A 584 1.83 0.29 -5.48
CA THR A 584 0.86 1.34 -5.17
C THR A 584 0.63 2.29 -6.33
N THR A 585 -0.41 3.13 -6.25
CA THR A 585 -0.62 4.24 -7.19
C THR A 585 0.57 5.18 -7.20
N SER A 586 0.92 5.72 -8.36
CA SER A 586 2.07 6.62 -8.51
C SER A 586 1.92 7.94 -7.74
N ASN A 587 3.05 8.65 -7.60
CA ASN A 587 3.19 9.97 -6.96
C ASN A 587 2.97 10.00 -5.43
N ILE A 588 3.31 8.93 -4.72
CA ILE A 588 3.32 8.92 -3.25
C ILE A 588 4.75 9.04 -2.75
N SER A 589 5.02 10.02 -1.88
CA SER A 589 6.34 10.19 -1.27
C SER A 589 6.62 9.16 -0.19
N THR A 590 7.89 8.77 -0.03
CA THR A 590 8.34 7.89 1.05
C THR A 590 8.04 8.48 2.43
N ASP A 591 8.03 9.81 2.56
CA ASP A 591 7.72 10.52 3.81
C ASP A 591 6.27 10.33 4.25
N ALA A 592 5.33 10.22 3.30
CA ALA A 592 3.93 9.94 3.61
C ALA A 592 3.71 8.47 4.02
N VAL A 593 4.51 7.55 3.47
CA VAL A 593 4.43 6.11 3.75
C VAL A 593 5.15 5.72 5.04
N ALA A 594 6.21 6.44 5.40
CA ALA A 594 7.06 6.17 6.57
C ALA A 594 6.28 5.99 7.89
N PRO A 595 5.35 6.88 8.29
CA PRO A 595 4.58 6.69 9.51
C PRO A 595 3.77 5.39 9.54
N VAL A 596 3.18 5.01 8.40
CA VAL A 596 2.39 3.78 8.25
C VAL A 596 3.29 2.57 8.45
N VAL A 597 4.43 2.53 7.76
CA VAL A 597 5.40 1.42 7.87
C VAL A 597 5.95 1.31 9.29
N TYR A 598 6.36 2.41 9.91
CA TYR A 598 6.89 2.38 11.28
C TYR A 598 5.85 1.91 12.30
N SER A 599 4.58 2.23 12.10
CA SER A 599 3.50 1.76 12.99
C SER A 599 3.29 0.24 12.91
N GLN A 600 3.42 -0.34 11.71
CA GLN A 600 3.23 -1.78 11.49
C GLN A 600 4.45 -2.60 11.87
N VAL A 601 5.64 -2.10 11.57
CA VAL A 601 6.91 -2.77 11.89
C VAL A 601 7.25 -2.63 13.39
N GLY A 602 6.78 -1.57 14.06
CA GLY A 602 7.00 -1.33 15.49
C GLY A 602 8.36 -0.70 15.82
N HIS A 603 9.22 -0.46 14.83
CA HIS A 603 10.49 0.24 14.97
C HIS A 603 10.81 1.10 13.75
N LYS A 604 11.72 2.07 13.91
CA LYS A 604 12.14 2.99 12.84
C LYS A 604 13.35 2.50 12.03
N ASN A 605 13.93 1.36 12.40
CA ASN A 605 15.13 0.82 11.76
C ASN A 605 14.80 0.11 10.43
N VAL A 606 14.25 0.84 9.46
CA VAL A 606 13.93 0.35 8.12
C VAL A 606 14.22 1.42 7.08
N SER A 607 14.65 1.00 5.89
CA SER A 607 14.94 1.89 4.76
C SER A 607 13.81 1.80 3.73
N LEU A 608 13.36 2.95 3.24
CA LEU A 608 12.28 3.06 2.27
C LEU A 608 12.82 3.62 0.95
N TYR A 609 12.50 2.93 -0.15
CA TYR A 609 12.83 3.36 -1.50
C TYR A 609 11.58 3.38 -2.37
N SER A 610 11.51 4.29 -3.32
CA SER A 610 10.45 4.35 -4.31
C SER A 610 11.04 4.20 -5.71
N THR A 611 10.45 3.34 -6.52
CA THR A 611 10.86 3.08 -7.90
C THR A 611 9.65 3.03 -8.82
N ASP A 612 9.85 3.38 -10.09
CA ASP A 612 8.82 3.23 -11.12
C ASP A 612 8.52 1.75 -11.37
N LEU A 613 7.29 1.46 -11.81
CA LEU A 613 6.92 0.09 -12.17
C LEU A 613 7.57 -0.31 -13.50
N GLY A 614 8.80 -0.84 -13.42
CA GLY A 614 9.52 -1.41 -14.55
C GLY A 614 9.91 -0.42 -15.66
N ILE A 615 10.76 -0.89 -16.58
CA ILE A 615 11.32 -0.11 -17.68
C ILE A 615 11.21 -0.94 -18.96
N ILE A 616 10.80 -0.30 -20.06
CA ILE A 616 10.77 -0.92 -21.38
C ILE A 616 12.19 -0.91 -21.96
N GLU A 617 12.72 -2.09 -22.25
CA GLU A 617 14.00 -2.27 -22.92
C GLU A 617 13.79 -2.24 -24.45
N PRO A 618 14.52 -1.37 -25.17
CA PRO A 618 14.45 -1.32 -26.63
C PRO A 618 14.95 -2.62 -27.25
N ASN A 619 14.25 -3.11 -28.27
CA ASN A 619 14.71 -4.27 -29.03
C ASN A 619 15.70 -3.82 -30.11
N ALA A 620 17.00 -4.00 -29.85
CA ALA A 620 18.08 -3.59 -30.76
C ALA A 620 17.94 -4.13 -32.19
N ARG A 621 17.40 -5.35 -32.38
CA ARG A 621 17.13 -5.90 -33.72
C ARG A 621 15.97 -5.19 -34.39
N GLY A 622 14.86 -5.00 -33.66
CA GLY A 622 13.72 -4.24 -34.14
C GLY A 622 14.09 -2.81 -34.55
N GLU A 623 14.93 -2.14 -33.78
CA GLU A 623 15.45 -0.82 -34.12
C GLU A 623 16.32 -0.84 -35.37
N LEU A 624 17.22 -1.81 -35.51
CA LEU A 624 18.05 -1.95 -36.71
C LEU A 624 17.20 -2.16 -37.98
N TYR A 625 16.17 -2.99 -37.92
CA TYR A 625 15.25 -3.20 -39.04
C TYR A 625 14.36 -1.98 -39.32
N SER A 626 13.98 -1.23 -38.29
CA SER A 626 13.31 0.08 -38.45
C SER A 626 14.21 1.04 -39.23
N VAL A 627 15.49 1.15 -38.85
CA VAL A 627 16.48 1.98 -39.56
C VAL A 627 16.70 1.48 -40.99
N LEU A 628 16.76 0.17 -41.24
CA LEU A 628 16.89 -0.36 -42.60
C LEU A 628 15.69 0.02 -43.49
N ASN A 629 14.47 -0.08 -42.96
CA ASN A 629 13.26 0.37 -43.65
C ASN A 629 13.30 1.89 -43.91
N GLU A 630 13.80 2.66 -42.96
CA GLU A 630 14.01 4.10 -43.10
C GLU A 630 15.03 4.42 -44.22
N VAL A 631 16.17 3.72 -44.26
CA VAL A 631 17.20 3.84 -45.30
C VAL A 631 16.64 3.49 -46.68
N ARG A 632 15.85 2.42 -46.78
CA ARG A 632 15.18 2.03 -48.03
C ARG A 632 14.30 3.18 -48.56
N ALA A 633 13.54 3.81 -47.67
CA ALA A 633 12.66 4.93 -48.00
C ALA A 633 13.49 6.14 -48.49
N VAL A 634 14.55 6.51 -47.77
CA VAL A 634 15.50 7.59 -48.13
C VAL A 634 16.12 7.34 -49.51
N LEU A 635 16.64 6.14 -49.78
CA LEU A 635 17.26 5.80 -51.06
C LEU A 635 16.27 5.90 -52.23
N SER A 636 15.01 5.49 -52.01
CA SER A 636 13.95 5.63 -53.00
C SER A 636 13.67 7.11 -53.30
N GLY A 637 13.55 7.94 -52.26
CA GLY A 637 13.35 9.38 -52.39
C GLY A 637 14.51 10.11 -53.08
N MET A 638 15.76 9.80 -52.71
CA MET A 638 16.95 10.35 -53.37
C MET A 638 17.01 9.96 -54.85
N THR A 639 16.72 8.69 -55.15
CA THR A 639 16.69 8.21 -56.54
C THR A 639 15.60 8.93 -57.35
N ALA A 640 14.41 9.11 -56.78
CA ALA A 640 13.33 9.86 -57.42
C ALA A 640 13.73 11.32 -57.72
N ILE A 641 14.45 11.98 -56.79
CA ILE A 641 14.99 13.33 -57.00
C ILE A 641 16.03 13.34 -58.13
N ILE A 642 17.02 12.44 -58.10
CA ILE A 642 18.08 12.35 -59.12
C ILE A 642 17.48 12.08 -60.50
N VAL A 643 16.53 11.15 -60.59
CA VAL A 643 15.86 10.81 -61.85
C VAL A 643 15.00 11.96 -62.35
N THR A 644 14.32 12.69 -61.47
CA THR A 644 13.58 13.91 -61.83
C THR A 644 14.50 14.97 -62.41
N ILE A 645 15.66 15.21 -61.78
CA ILE A 645 16.68 16.13 -62.29
C ILE A 645 17.16 15.67 -63.67
N LEU A 646 17.41 14.37 -63.85
CA LEU A 646 17.89 13.79 -65.10
C LEU A 646 16.86 13.95 -66.23
N PHE A 647 15.58 13.66 -66.01
CA PHE A 647 14.52 13.88 -67.01
C PHE A 647 14.30 15.35 -67.32
N LEU A 648 14.33 16.22 -66.31
CA LEU A 648 14.25 17.67 -66.55
C LEU A 648 15.44 18.15 -67.39
N ALA A 649 16.65 17.72 -67.06
CA ALA A 649 17.89 18.14 -67.71
C ALA A 649 18.02 17.62 -69.16
N LEU A 650 17.65 16.36 -69.42
CA LEU A 650 17.79 15.75 -70.74
C LEU A 650 16.61 16.07 -71.68
N ASP A 651 15.37 16.04 -71.18
CA ASP A 651 14.19 16.08 -72.04
C ASP A 651 13.47 17.44 -72.03
N HIS A 652 13.38 18.10 -70.86
CA HIS A 652 12.61 19.33 -70.72
C HIS A 652 13.41 20.62 -70.90
N THR A 653 14.74 20.59 -70.77
CA THR A 653 15.59 21.78 -71.03
C THR A 653 15.50 22.26 -72.47
N ALA A 654 15.48 21.37 -73.46
CA ALA A 654 15.34 21.77 -74.87
C ALA A 654 14.03 22.56 -75.10
N ILE A 655 12.92 22.12 -74.50
CA ILE A 655 11.62 22.80 -74.53
C ILE A 655 11.71 24.16 -73.82
N MET A 656 12.33 24.21 -72.64
CA MET A 656 12.51 25.45 -71.88
C MET A 656 13.35 26.49 -72.63
N THR A 657 14.43 26.06 -73.30
CA THR A 657 15.30 26.91 -74.12
C THR A 657 14.52 27.51 -75.28
N VAL A 658 13.66 26.75 -75.97
CA VAL A 658 12.79 27.28 -77.05
C VAL A 658 11.76 28.28 -76.54
N ILE A 659 11.12 27.99 -75.41
CA ILE A 659 10.18 28.92 -74.76
C ILE A 659 10.88 30.23 -74.39
N ARG A 660 12.15 30.16 -74.02
CA ARG A 660 12.97 31.34 -73.72
C ARG A 660 13.37 32.11 -74.98
N CYS A 661 13.90 31.46 -76.01
CA CYS A 661 14.27 32.09 -77.28
C CYS A 661 13.07 32.78 -77.96
N SER A 662 11.91 32.13 -78.00
CA SER A 662 10.66 32.70 -78.53
C SER A 662 10.19 33.96 -77.78
N ARG A 663 10.58 34.11 -76.50
CA ARG A 663 10.26 35.30 -75.70
C ARG A 663 11.28 36.42 -75.85
N ILE A 664 12.57 36.10 -75.90
CA ILE A 664 13.64 37.09 -76.05
C ILE A 664 13.46 37.84 -77.38
N ASN A 665 13.09 37.15 -78.46
CA ASN A 665 12.80 37.75 -79.77
C ASN A 665 11.54 38.65 -79.80
N LYS A 666 10.74 38.71 -78.72
CA LYS A 666 9.50 39.50 -78.63
C LYS A 666 9.57 40.67 -77.64
N ARG A 667 10.70 40.95 -76.98
CA ARG A 667 10.79 41.97 -75.92
C ARG A 667 11.74 43.12 -76.25
N GLN A 668 11.24 44.35 -76.09
CA GLN A 668 12.07 45.56 -76.03
C GLN A 668 12.68 45.73 -74.62
N PRO A 669 13.93 46.22 -74.50
CA PRO A 669 14.60 46.36 -73.20
C PRO A 669 13.97 47.49 -72.37
N ALA A 670 13.58 47.20 -71.13
CA ALA A 670 13.12 48.21 -70.17
C ALA A 670 14.26 48.63 -69.23
N ARG A 671 14.57 49.93 -69.17
CA ARG A 671 15.67 50.53 -68.38
C ARG A 671 15.16 51.12 -67.06
N GLY A 672 15.91 50.96 -65.96
CA GLY A 672 15.68 51.63 -64.65
C GLY A 672 15.39 50.70 -63.47
N TRP A 673 15.10 51.27 -62.28
CA TRP A 673 14.90 50.52 -61.01
C TRP A 673 13.68 49.57 -61.03
N ARG A 674 12.64 49.94 -61.80
CA ARG A 674 11.51 49.05 -62.14
C ARG A 674 11.94 47.85 -63.00
N GLY A 675 13.02 47.98 -63.77
CA GLY A 675 13.66 46.89 -64.49
C GLY A 675 14.37 45.92 -63.56
N LEU A 676 14.94 46.39 -62.44
CA LEU A 676 15.60 45.55 -61.43
C LEU A 676 14.57 44.73 -60.62
N LEU A 677 13.47 45.37 -60.19
CA LEU A 677 12.31 44.68 -59.58
C LEU A 677 11.66 43.69 -60.56
N ARG A 678 11.46 44.08 -61.83
CA ARG A 678 10.95 43.17 -62.85
C ARG A 678 11.91 42.01 -63.15
N SER A 679 13.22 42.23 -63.10
CA SER A 679 14.23 41.17 -63.23
C SER A 679 14.15 40.20 -62.07
N PHE A 680 13.94 40.68 -60.84
CA PHE A 680 13.77 39.84 -59.66
C PHE A 680 12.46 39.05 -59.68
N THR A 681 11.33 39.66 -60.05
CA THR A 681 10.06 38.93 -60.20
C THR A 681 10.09 37.98 -61.40
N ALA A 682 10.76 38.36 -62.50
CA ALA A 682 10.97 37.51 -63.65
C ALA A 682 11.80 36.25 -63.33
N ILE A 683 12.51 36.21 -62.18
CA ILE A 683 13.18 34.99 -61.76
C ILE A 683 12.18 33.87 -61.42
N PHE A 684 10.96 34.21 -61.00
CA PHE A 684 9.92 33.25 -60.63
C PHE A 684 8.72 33.26 -61.60
N THR A 685 8.49 34.35 -62.35
CA THR A 685 7.29 34.52 -63.19
C THR A 685 7.52 34.33 -64.69
N SER A 686 8.70 33.91 -65.12
CA SER A 686 9.01 33.73 -66.54
C SER A 686 8.45 32.40 -67.06
N ALA A 687 7.88 32.37 -68.27
CA ALA A 687 7.09 31.23 -68.75
C ALA A 687 7.86 29.89 -68.84
N GLU A 688 9.18 29.93 -69.04
CA GLU A 688 10.06 28.75 -69.04
C GLU A 688 10.33 28.25 -67.63
N ARG A 689 10.39 29.16 -66.64
CA ARG A 689 10.59 28.82 -65.23
C ARG A 689 9.29 28.32 -64.60
N ILE A 690 8.15 28.90 -64.96
CA ILE A 690 6.83 28.38 -64.59
C ILE A 690 6.62 26.99 -65.17
N TYR A 691 6.96 26.78 -66.45
CA TYR A 691 6.92 25.45 -67.06
C TYR A 691 7.84 24.47 -66.31
N GLY A 692 9.09 24.86 -66.04
CA GLY A 692 10.02 24.05 -65.25
C GLY A 692 9.50 23.69 -63.86
N MET A 693 8.96 24.67 -63.13
CA MET A 693 8.36 24.46 -61.81
C MET A 693 7.18 23.50 -61.86
N VAL A 694 6.24 23.69 -62.80
CA VAL A 694 5.04 22.84 -62.90
C VAL A 694 5.41 21.42 -63.30
N ILE A 695 6.26 21.25 -64.31
CA ILE A 695 6.70 19.92 -64.77
C ILE A 695 7.53 19.23 -63.69
N GLY A 696 8.45 19.94 -63.03
CA GLY A 696 9.24 19.40 -61.92
C GLY A 696 8.37 18.97 -60.74
N ALA A 697 7.35 19.77 -60.38
CA ALA A 697 6.39 19.41 -59.34
C ALA A 697 5.60 18.14 -59.72
N ILE A 698 5.09 18.05 -60.95
CA ILE A 698 4.29 16.90 -61.40
C ILE A 698 5.15 15.64 -61.53
N LEU A 699 6.34 15.74 -62.11
CA LEU A 699 7.26 14.60 -62.28
C LEU A 699 7.66 14.02 -60.94
N LEU A 700 8.15 14.84 -60.01
CA LEU A 700 8.58 14.36 -58.71
C LEU A 700 7.42 13.74 -57.92
N THR A 701 6.27 14.42 -57.90
CA THR A 701 5.07 13.93 -57.21
C THR A 701 4.57 12.62 -57.82
N GLY A 702 4.55 12.52 -59.16
CA GLY A 702 4.13 11.31 -59.86
C GLY A 702 5.05 10.12 -59.58
N ILE A 703 6.36 10.34 -59.59
CA ILE A 703 7.36 9.31 -59.25
C ILE A 703 7.21 8.86 -57.78
N PHE A 704 6.99 9.80 -56.85
CA PHE A 704 6.79 9.49 -55.43
C PHE A 704 5.52 8.67 -55.17
N ILE A 705 4.40 9.03 -55.80
CA ILE A 705 3.12 8.30 -55.66
C ILE A 705 3.23 6.87 -56.18
N LEU A 706 3.75 6.71 -57.40
CA LEU A 706 3.86 5.39 -58.03
C LEU A 706 4.95 4.53 -57.39
N GLY A 707 6.05 5.14 -56.98
CA GLY A 707 7.16 4.44 -56.31
C GLY A 707 6.87 4.05 -54.86
N LYS A 708 5.75 4.52 -54.27
CA LYS A 708 5.48 4.50 -52.82
C LYS A 708 6.67 5.00 -52.01
N SER A 709 7.40 5.97 -52.57
CA SER A 709 8.62 6.50 -52.00
C SER A 709 8.27 7.48 -50.89
N GLY A 710 8.92 7.37 -49.73
CA GLY A 710 8.79 8.32 -48.64
C GLY A 710 10.17 8.83 -48.26
N ILE A 711 10.34 10.14 -48.10
CA ILE A 711 11.49 10.67 -47.37
C ILE A 711 11.03 10.79 -45.92
N PRO A 712 11.67 10.08 -44.97
CA PRO A 712 11.41 10.26 -43.55
C PRO A 712 11.47 11.75 -43.19
N TYR A 713 10.52 12.23 -42.38
CA TYR A 713 10.39 13.64 -41.96
C TYR A 713 9.97 14.66 -43.05
N LEU A 714 9.72 14.25 -44.30
CA LEU A 714 9.17 15.15 -45.33
C LEU A 714 7.65 14.96 -45.45
N PRO A 715 6.82 15.97 -45.10
CA PRO A 715 5.38 15.86 -45.30
C PRO A 715 5.05 15.74 -46.79
N TRP A 716 4.04 14.95 -47.13
CA TRP A 716 3.58 14.74 -48.50
C TRP A 716 3.30 16.05 -49.26
N ALA A 717 2.87 17.09 -48.55
CA ALA A 717 2.64 18.43 -49.11
C ALA A 717 3.92 19.16 -49.55
N ALA A 718 5.10 18.79 -49.04
CA ALA A 718 6.37 19.41 -49.42
C ALA A 718 6.99 18.81 -50.69
N VAL A 719 6.57 17.61 -51.12
CA VAL A 719 7.10 16.93 -52.32
C VAL A 719 6.91 17.78 -53.59
N PRO A 720 5.72 18.34 -53.89
CA PRO A 720 5.55 19.21 -55.07
C PRO A 720 6.40 20.49 -55.01
N LEU A 721 6.63 21.05 -53.82
CA LEU A 721 7.45 22.25 -53.64
C LEU A 721 8.92 21.99 -53.97
N VAL A 722 9.46 20.85 -53.52
CA VAL A 722 10.82 20.42 -53.86
C VAL A 722 10.94 20.19 -55.36
N GLY A 723 9.97 19.53 -55.97
CA GLY A 723 9.93 19.31 -57.42
C GLY A 723 9.88 20.62 -58.20
N ALA A 724 9.09 21.59 -57.75
CA ALA A 724 9.03 22.92 -58.35
C ALA A 724 10.38 23.65 -58.25
N LEU A 725 11.03 23.60 -57.09
CA LEU A 725 12.33 24.24 -56.86
C LEU A 725 13.41 23.63 -57.77
N ILE A 726 13.46 22.30 -57.88
CA ILE A 726 14.35 21.59 -58.81
C ILE A 726 14.07 22.06 -60.26
N GLY A 727 12.81 22.10 -60.66
CA GLY A 727 12.38 22.57 -61.97
C GLY A 727 12.81 24.01 -62.26
N LEU A 728 12.75 24.89 -61.27
CA LEU A 728 13.22 26.28 -61.37
C LEU A 728 14.73 26.36 -61.54
N ILE A 729 15.50 25.57 -60.76
CA ILE A 729 16.96 25.53 -60.87
C ILE A 729 17.36 25.06 -62.28
N VAL A 730 16.78 23.96 -62.76
CA VAL A 730 17.08 23.45 -64.11
C VAL A 730 16.72 24.48 -65.18
N ALA A 731 15.57 25.16 -65.05
CA ALA A 731 15.17 26.23 -65.97
C ALA A 731 16.15 27.43 -65.97
N CYS A 732 16.76 27.77 -64.83
CA CYS A 732 17.80 28.81 -64.77
C CYS A 732 19.03 28.42 -65.59
N TYR A 733 19.42 27.15 -65.59
CA TYR A 733 20.60 26.62 -66.29
C TYR A 733 20.32 26.06 -67.70
N THR A 734 19.09 26.21 -68.21
CA THR A 734 18.64 25.55 -69.46
C THR A 734 19.54 25.81 -70.68
N GLU A 735 20.05 27.02 -70.87
CA GLU A 735 20.93 27.38 -72.00
C GLU A 735 22.33 26.78 -71.89
N LYS A 736 22.82 26.56 -70.67
CA LYS A 736 24.11 25.89 -70.44
C LYS A 736 23.99 24.38 -70.63
N ILE A 737 22.81 23.82 -70.34
CA ILE A 737 22.57 22.38 -70.41
C ILE A 737 22.27 21.96 -71.86
N SER A 738 21.36 22.65 -72.54
CA SER A 738 20.95 22.38 -73.93
C SER A 738 20.97 23.68 -74.75
N PRO A 739 22.14 24.08 -75.27
CA PRO A 739 22.26 25.25 -76.13
C PRO A 739 21.59 24.95 -77.47
N ILE A 740 20.74 25.87 -77.96
CA ILE A 740 20.08 25.79 -79.26
C ILE A 740 20.43 27.06 -80.02
N SER A 741 20.81 26.94 -81.29
CA SER A 741 21.10 28.10 -82.13
C SER A 741 19.83 28.90 -82.39
N GLY A 742 19.84 30.19 -81.99
CA GLY A 742 18.72 31.10 -82.25
C GLY A 742 18.51 31.33 -83.75
N ASP A 743 19.57 31.27 -84.55
CA ASP A 743 19.55 31.50 -85.98
C ASP A 743 18.86 30.35 -86.73
N GLU A 744 19.06 29.10 -86.29
CA GLU A 744 18.38 27.92 -86.85
C GLU A 744 16.88 27.95 -86.56
N MET A 745 16.50 28.37 -85.34
CA MET A 745 15.10 28.54 -84.97
C MET A 745 14.42 29.64 -85.80
N MET A 746 15.11 30.76 -86.02
CA MET A 746 14.61 31.87 -86.84
C MET A 746 14.54 31.48 -88.33
N ALA A 747 15.52 30.72 -88.83
CA ALA A 747 15.50 30.17 -90.19
C ALA A 747 14.28 29.26 -90.38
N GLY A 748 14.01 28.34 -89.45
CA GLY A 748 12.81 27.49 -89.48
C GLY A 748 11.50 28.28 -89.47
N GLN A 749 11.41 29.35 -88.66
CA GLN A 749 10.23 30.24 -88.65
C GLN A 749 10.07 31.00 -89.98
N SER A 750 11.18 31.45 -90.56
CA SER A 750 11.17 32.17 -91.84
C SER A 750 10.80 31.27 -93.03
N LEU A 751 11.08 29.97 -92.93
CA LEU A 751 10.66 28.93 -93.88
C LEU A 751 9.18 28.53 -93.72
N GLY A 752 8.44 29.15 -92.78
CA GLY A 752 7.03 28.88 -92.54
C GLY A 752 6.74 27.59 -91.78
N LEU A 753 7.76 26.95 -91.16
CA LEU A 753 7.56 25.76 -90.34
C LEU A 753 6.73 26.10 -89.11
N SER A 754 5.79 25.20 -88.79
CA SER A 754 5.02 25.32 -87.54
C SER A 754 5.93 25.10 -86.32
N ILE A 755 5.51 25.60 -85.14
CA ILE A 755 6.28 25.43 -83.90
C ILE A 755 6.52 23.94 -83.59
N ASP A 756 5.55 23.07 -83.90
CA ASP A 756 5.66 21.62 -83.75
C ASP A 756 6.75 21.03 -84.68
N GLU A 757 6.86 21.52 -85.91
CA GLU A 757 7.88 21.10 -86.87
C GLU A 757 9.27 21.65 -86.49
N ILE A 758 9.36 22.90 -86.02
CA ILE A 758 10.62 23.44 -85.50
C ILE A 758 11.09 22.65 -84.28
N MET A 759 10.16 22.27 -83.39
CA MET A 759 10.50 21.41 -82.26
C MET A 759 11.04 20.05 -82.74
N ARG A 760 10.35 19.37 -83.65
CA ARG A 760 10.72 18.01 -84.07
C ARG A 760 11.94 17.92 -84.97
N GLU A 761 12.12 18.88 -85.88
CA GLU A 761 13.13 18.82 -86.94
C GLU A 761 14.42 19.58 -86.59
N ILE A 762 14.36 20.57 -85.70
CA ILE A 762 15.51 21.45 -85.39
C ILE A 762 15.91 21.31 -83.92
N VAL A 763 14.96 21.45 -82.99
CA VAL A 763 15.28 21.54 -81.56
C VAL A 763 15.63 20.19 -80.94
N ILE A 764 14.82 19.16 -81.21
CA ILE A 764 14.99 17.83 -80.62
C ILE A 764 16.27 17.13 -81.12
N PRO A 765 16.64 17.22 -82.42
CA PRO A 765 17.90 16.67 -82.91
C PRO A 765 19.15 17.41 -82.40
N SER A 766 19.07 18.74 -82.24
CA SER A 766 20.20 19.56 -81.76
C SER A 766 20.33 19.57 -80.23
N GLY A 767 19.30 19.13 -79.51
CA GLY A 767 19.31 18.97 -78.06
C GLY A 767 20.09 17.74 -77.57
N ARG A 768 20.23 17.60 -76.25
CA ARG A 768 20.86 16.39 -75.69
C ARG A 768 19.99 15.15 -75.96
N PRO A 769 20.61 13.97 -76.16
CA PRO A 769 19.87 12.75 -76.40
C PRO A 769 19.04 12.36 -75.17
N GLY A 770 17.73 12.28 -75.35
CA GLY A 770 16.74 12.01 -74.30
C GLY A 770 15.58 11.13 -74.78
N LEU A 771 14.65 10.80 -73.88
CA LEU A 771 13.42 10.08 -74.18
C LEU A 771 12.58 10.80 -75.23
N LEU A 772 12.57 12.14 -75.22
CA LEU A 772 11.83 12.96 -76.17
C LEU A 772 12.35 12.78 -77.61
N GLN A 773 13.66 12.59 -77.80
CA GLN A 773 14.25 12.28 -79.10
C GLN A 773 13.83 10.90 -79.58
N LYS A 774 13.95 9.88 -78.71
CA LYS A 774 13.61 8.49 -79.05
C LYS A 774 12.13 8.30 -79.38
N LEU A 775 11.23 9.01 -78.69
CA LEU A 775 9.78 8.98 -78.95
C LEU A 775 9.41 9.66 -80.29
N ASN A 776 10.20 10.64 -80.73
CA ASN A 776 9.91 11.44 -81.93
C ASN A 776 10.72 11.04 -83.18
N GLN A 777 11.72 10.17 -83.07
CA GLN A 777 12.50 9.65 -84.22
C GLN A 777 11.64 9.08 -85.36
N ARG A 778 10.47 8.49 -85.04
CA ARG A 778 9.55 7.93 -86.05
C ARG A 778 8.64 8.98 -86.71
N LYS A 779 8.62 10.20 -86.18
CA LYS A 779 7.75 11.30 -86.60
C LYS A 779 8.50 12.44 -87.30
N MET A 780 9.82 12.32 -87.44
CA MET A 780 10.65 13.25 -88.21
C MET A 780 10.40 13.07 -89.71
N LYS A 781 10.20 14.19 -90.41
CA LYS A 781 9.96 14.26 -91.85
C LYS A 781 11.27 14.39 -92.63
N PHE A 782 12.26 15.07 -92.06
CA PHE A 782 13.62 15.16 -92.61
C PHE A 782 14.48 14.09 -91.94
N LYS A 783 14.94 13.11 -92.72
CA LYS A 783 15.86 12.06 -92.27
C LYS A 783 17.23 12.24 -92.88
#